data_AF-A0A937U7D1-F1
#
_entry.id   AF-A0A937U7D1-F1
#
_cell.length_a   1.000
_cell.length_b   1.000
_cell.length_c   1.000
_cell.angle_alpha   90.00
_cell.angle_beta   90.00
_cell.angle_gamma   90.00
#
_symmetry.space_group_name_H-M   'P 1'
#
loop_
_entity.id
_entity.type
_entity.pdbx_description
1 polymer ?
#
loop_
_entity_poly.entity_id
_entity_poly.type
_entity_poly.pdbx_seq_one_letter_code
_entity_poly.pdbx_strand_id
1 'polypeptide(L)'
;MSAEHDPFHKLELLNAEIDVLIDEERYKEAENKLGLSKDTKASIAKCFDDPPAVCTQKTAKDWRDALSIKGDQWPIEKAGVFQLKDITKVSDQKCERQALQQGWSALFWAKLLRAKILEQNTDCYLGRLDEVVAYLERNLPPEPSVTTGSEEVKPDFKLHFYFLMELSAASIDHGSIGYATRAGRILKGTKDDGKGFRSFHETAKRWIALNEGISCLHLRDYHKASLEFNDIIWKYDEHKPNGNKGKYYLESNEKNLIYYPSILYRATILLKQQFSYHAVKTLKVKDRPPRSLYKKMRKDMLVAEAYRQMERRKESVKALNKLPKKHKLFPGYEFSLNLAHVSSAKIPEKNTGGQNKMKEAAARTRYVELVVSEFLEIVKGDGFAAGHNSTEFRYWVEGKKIKRNDHAIEVIAKGLKAACEMYGVMHDFLPWVENNPMDRTGYYTQMAELLAWSARILDQLQDGEEEFEKKISGQDNKQKSHSKELSQIKQDTDALTGQLIKITRELVKGMVDSRKGSNPKVPKCPVCSDKKKIRLARLSGEDYQSFVDDITRVLSAKGAKKWFGKSLNQIKQKFTRAVTEKEKTKGEDLHIHRLKLRNELTLYTSTNACSWCMDDEFYKTFFNNHFSQLTPCRLAADDNKGETIDPRRLCALDYDKIMETHENHFRRHLSKPTKHESPPGALNNSKFPIKAAVHFFGLRRWNSISPAEGRSSGGGYLLFRTDEGVIDLGVAIDPGFDFIKNLFHCGFSLVDIDVILLSHSHADHVRDFESMVNLLKELDDRTGTFRRVNVILTLGTYVRLQHVFDNKAFRRHVEPLVIDIEKDINRKYFESLGPGSPTRFSFVRGNDHGNGRREWLISLGNQANDEKLTIWPTRAYHDDYSGTSDSFGFILDIPAEPNHKKTLRFGYTGDTKWVGQSLYPNESSGNRFPGISQQYANCDVLLIHLGSLIDHKNNQRFSDSSKKWRERCEDIVRGKNHPYLPGLIGLLNEVYNSTQGKAGLILLSEFGEELRGTIRTDLVKRLNRVYESGDRSKPWCYILPVDVGLDVVCQPTAYSGADDEQNDDGRFKFWCAQCRRFHPVENIAYRHYGQDEAIFYLCRTCDKTTSPDVLQDRLRHLYDVGRTLRTDDEESDPWK
;
A
#
# COMPACT_ATOMS: atom_id res chain seq x y z
N MET A 1 25.21 9.65 -47.01
CA MET A 1 25.35 10.91 -46.25
C MET A 1 25.15 10.60 -44.78
N SER A 2 25.96 11.14 -43.86
CA SER A 2 25.75 10.91 -42.43
C SER A 2 24.40 11.48 -41.99
N ALA A 3 23.69 10.80 -41.10
CA ALA A 3 22.39 11.21 -40.55
C ALA A 3 22.38 12.63 -39.92
N GLU A 4 23.55 13.20 -39.64
CA GLU A 4 23.74 14.57 -39.11
C GLU A 4 23.44 15.68 -40.15
N HIS A 5 23.18 15.35 -41.42
CA HIS A 5 22.92 16.34 -42.47
C HIS A 5 21.52 16.26 -43.09
N ASP A 6 20.62 15.41 -42.59
CA ASP A 6 19.21 15.40 -43.01
C ASP A 6 18.41 16.53 -42.33
N PRO A 7 17.90 17.52 -43.09
CA PRO A 7 17.06 18.60 -42.56
C PRO A 7 15.76 18.10 -41.94
N PHE A 8 15.19 17.01 -42.43
CA PHE A 8 13.97 16.43 -41.86
C PHE A 8 14.24 15.87 -40.47
N HIS A 9 15.32 15.10 -40.31
CA HIS A 9 15.73 14.57 -39.01
C HIS A 9 15.97 15.65 -37.95
N LYS A 10 16.50 16.82 -38.33
CA LYS A 10 16.63 17.97 -37.41
C LYS A 10 15.28 18.46 -36.88
N LEU A 11 14.23 18.43 -37.70
CA LEU A 11 12.87 18.78 -37.28
C LEU A 11 12.29 17.72 -36.34
N GLU A 12 12.59 16.44 -36.55
CA GLU A 12 12.20 15.35 -35.62
C GLU A 12 12.86 15.50 -34.25
N LEU A 13 14.14 15.85 -34.22
CA LEU A 13 14.86 16.12 -32.98
C LEU A 13 14.30 17.36 -32.26
N LEU A 14 13.94 18.41 -33.01
CA LEU A 14 13.26 19.59 -32.46
C LEU A 14 11.88 19.22 -31.91
N ASN A 15 11.10 18.41 -32.61
CA ASN A 15 9.80 17.91 -32.18
C ASN A 15 9.89 17.20 -30.82
N ALA A 16 10.80 16.23 -30.74
CA ALA A 16 11.07 15.51 -29.50
C ALA A 16 11.56 16.44 -28.37
N GLU A 17 12.41 17.42 -28.68
CA GLU A 17 12.89 18.40 -27.70
C GLU A 17 11.75 19.28 -27.18
N ILE A 18 10.84 19.74 -28.06
CA ILE A 18 9.67 20.53 -27.66
C ILE A 18 8.76 19.72 -26.73
N ASP A 19 8.47 18.45 -27.04
CA ASP A 19 7.68 17.59 -26.14
C ASP A 19 8.35 17.41 -24.78
N VAL A 20 9.66 17.15 -24.76
CA VAL A 20 10.42 17.09 -23.50
C VAL A 20 10.33 18.40 -22.72
N LEU A 21 10.37 19.55 -23.39
CA LEU A 21 10.23 20.86 -22.73
C LEU A 21 8.81 21.08 -22.20
N ILE A 22 7.76 20.65 -22.91
CA ILE A 22 6.36 20.75 -22.46
C ILE A 22 6.15 19.85 -21.24
N ASP A 23 6.61 18.60 -21.28
CA ASP A 23 6.51 17.63 -20.18
C ASP A 23 7.29 18.05 -18.93
N GLU A 24 8.36 18.83 -19.12
CA GLU A 24 9.18 19.41 -18.04
C GLU A 24 8.72 20.81 -17.63
N GLU A 25 7.58 21.29 -18.13
CA GLU A 25 6.98 22.59 -17.84
C GLU A 25 7.90 23.78 -18.18
N ARG A 26 8.77 23.61 -19.18
CA ARG A 26 9.69 24.63 -19.70
C ARG A 26 9.07 25.37 -20.89
N TYR A 27 7.82 25.82 -20.73
CA TYR A 27 6.99 26.40 -21.79
C TYR A 27 7.65 27.60 -22.50
N LYS A 28 8.28 28.51 -21.75
CA LYS A 28 9.01 29.65 -22.34
C LYS A 28 10.22 29.21 -23.18
N GLU A 29 10.87 28.12 -22.81
CA GLU A 29 12.00 27.59 -23.59
C GLU A 29 11.52 26.90 -24.86
N ALA A 30 10.39 26.19 -24.79
CA ALA A 30 9.71 25.68 -25.98
C ALA A 30 9.32 26.82 -26.93
N GLU A 31 8.72 27.90 -26.41
CA GLU A 31 8.39 29.10 -27.18
C GLU A 31 9.63 29.75 -27.83
N ASN A 32 10.73 29.88 -27.07
CA ASN A 32 11.97 30.46 -27.58
C ASN A 32 12.65 29.59 -28.65
N LYS A 33 12.61 28.25 -28.49
CA LYS A 33 13.11 27.29 -29.48
C LYS A 33 12.34 27.39 -30.81
N LEU A 34 11.06 27.71 -30.75
CA LEU A 34 10.22 27.95 -31.92
C LEU A 34 10.40 29.36 -32.53
N GLY A 35 11.34 30.18 -32.05
CA GLY A 35 11.86 31.35 -32.77
C GLY A 35 10.83 32.40 -33.22
N LEU A 36 9.67 32.48 -32.55
CA LEU A 36 8.48 33.21 -33.02
C LEU A 36 8.73 34.71 -33.25
N SER A 37 8.11 35.28 -34.30
CA SER A 37 8.13 36.72 -34.56
C SER A 37 7.40 37.51 -33.45
N LYS A 38 7.70 38.80 -33.31
CA LYS A 38 7.03 39.67 -32.32
C LYS A 38 5.51 39.71 -32.52
N ASP A 39 5.06 39.79 -33.77
CA ASP A 39 3.65 39.84 -34.12
C ASP A 39 2.95 38.52 -33.79
N THR A 40 3.63 37.39 -34.04
CA THR A 40 3.15 36.06 -33.66
C THR A 40 2.94 35.95 -32.15
N LYS A 41 3.92 36.39 -31.36
CA LYS A 41 3.84 36.38 -29.90
C LYS A 41 2.69 37.25 -29.40
N ALA A 42 2.48 38.42 -30.00
CA ALA A 42 1.37 39.29 -29.67
C ALA A 42 0.00 38.66 -29.98
N SER A 43 -0.13 37.94 -31.10
CA SER A 43 -1.37 37.24 -31.45
C SER A 43 -1.68 36.07 -30.51
N ILE A 44 -0.68 35.30 -30.09
CA ILE A 44 -0.87 34.24 -29.09
C ILE A 44 -1.22 34.86 -27.73
N ALA A 45 -0.52 35.93 -27.32
CA ALA A 45 -0.81 36.60 -26.05
C ALA A 45 -2.29 36.99 -25.95
N LYS A 46 -2.89 37.52 -27.04
CA LYS A 46 -4.33 37.82 -27.09
C LYS A 46 -5.25 36.64 -26.78
N CYS A 47 -4.88 35.41 -27.16
CA CYS A 47 -5.65 34.21 -26.82
C CYS A 47 -5.65 33.91 -25.31
N PHE A 48 -4.64 34.41 -24.59
CA PHE A 48 -4.43 34.21 -23.16
C PHE A 48 -4.44 35.54 -22.36
N ASP A 49 -4.92 36.64 -22.96
CA ASP A 49 -5.01 37.98 -22.33
C ASP A 49 -6.14 38.08 -21.28
N ASP A 50 -6.95 37.03 -21.19
CA ASP A 50 -7.93 36.87 -20.13
C ASP A 50 -7.24 36.73 -18.76
N PRO A 51 -7.82 37.28 -17.67
CA PRO A 51 -7.30 37.02 -16.34
C PRO A 51 -7.21 35.51 -16.09
N PRO A 52 -6.16 35.00 -15.40
CA PRO A 52 -5.93 33.56 -15.21
C PRO A 52 -7.12 32.77 -14.64
N ALA A 53 -8.10 33.45 -14.03
CA ALA A 53 -9.29 32.87 -13.43
C ALA A 53 -10.55 32.84 -14.32
N VAL A 54 -10.55 33.47 -15.50
CA VAL A 54 -11.78 33.63 -16.31
C VAL A 54 -11.46 33.61 -17.81
N CYS A 55 -11.72 32.50 -18.52
CA CYS A 55 -11.84 32.58 -19.98
C CYS A 55 -13.15 33.30 -20.31
N THR A 56 -13.06 34.44 -20.96
CA THR A 56 -14.22 35.23 -21.36
C THR A 56 -14.57 34.97 -22.82
N GLN A 57 -15.78 35.34 -23.25
CA GLN A 57 -16.11 35.39 -24.68
C GLN A 57 -15.24 36.38 -25.47
N LYS A 58 -14.48 37.26 -24.79
CA LYS A 58 -13.63 38.28 -25.42
C LYS A 58 -12.50 37.63 -26.23
N THR A 59 -11.84 36.61 -25.68
CA THR A 59 -10.76 35.88 -26.36
C THR A 59 -11.26 34.82 -27.33
N ALA A 60 -12.56 34.48 -27.33
CA ALA A 60 -13.12 33.49 -28.25
C ALA A 60 -13.04 33.92 -29.74
N LYS A 61 -12.91 35.23 -30.00
CA LYS A 61 -12.56 35.72 -31.34
C LYS A 61 -11.09 35.45 -31.65
N ASP A 62 -10.18 35.82 -30.74
CA ASP A 62 -8.74 35.62 -30.93
C ASP A 62 -8.36 34.13 -31.05
N TRP A 63 -9.01 33.24 -30.29
CA TRP A 63 -8.88 31.79 -30.45
C TRP A 63 -9.37 31.31 -31.81
N ARG A 64 -10.53 31.78 -32.28
CA ARG A 64 -11.01 31.46 -33.64
C ARG A 64 -10.03 31.95 -34.69
N ASP A 65 -9.49 33.15 -34.55
CA ASP A 65 -8.52 33.71 -35.48
C ASP A 65 -7.21 32.88 -35.46
N ALA A 66 -6.70 32.53 -34.28
CA ALA A 66 -5.50 31.71 -34.09
C ALA A 66 -5.65 30.27 -34.62
N LEU A 67 -6.87 29.71 -34.57
CA LEU A 67 -7.19 28.36 -35.08
C LEU A 67 -7.71 28.38 -36.53
N SER A 68 -7.80 29.55 -37.17
CA SER A 68 -8.23 29.71 -38.58
C SER A 68 -7.08 30.01 -39.54
N ILE A 69 -5.84 30.10 -39.04
CA ILE A 69 -4.63 30.34 -39.84
C ILE A 69 -4.48 29.23 -40.90
N LYS A 70 -4.33 29.63 -42.17
CA LYS A 70 -4.15 28.74 -43.32
C LYS A 70 -2.70 28.73 -43.84
N GLY A 71 -2.39 27.73 -44.67
CA GLY A 71 -1.11 27.36 -45.32
C GLY A 71 -0.15 28.46 -45.78
N ASP A 72 -0.62 29.66 -46.05
CA ASP A 72 0.13 30.82 -46.59
C ASP A 72 0.25 31.98 -45.58
N GLN A 73 -0.39 31.86 -44.42
CA GLN A 73 -0.48 32.87 -43.37
C GLN A 73 0.26 32.47 -42.09
N TRP A 74 1.05 31.39 -42.13
CA TRP A 74 1.68 30.82 -40.94
C TRP A 74 2.67 31.79 -40.29
N PRO A 75 2.42 32.18 -39.03
CA PRO A 75 3.32 33.07 -38.32
C PRO A 75 4.70 32.44 -38.05
N ILE A 76 4.79 31.10 -38.04
CA ILE A 76 6.04 30.34 -37.83
C ILE A 76 6.90 30.26 -39.11
N GLU A 77 6.32 30.35 -40.32
CA GLU A 77 7.11 30.37 -41.56
C GLU A 77 8.00 31.63 -41.67
N LYS A 78 7.54 32.74 -41.08
CA LYS A 78 8.31 33.99 -40.94
C LYS A 78 9.26 33.98 -39.73
N ALA A 79 9.14 32.98 -38.86
CA ALA A 79 9.98 32.77 -37.69
C ALA A 79 11.24 31.97 -38.07
N GLY A 80 12.35 32.13 -37.33
CA GLY A 80 13.65 31.55 -37.67
C GLY A 80 13.75 30.02 -37.71
N VAL A 81 12.69 29.30 -37.35
CA VAL A 81 12.65 27.81 -37.24
C VAL A 81 12.84 27.13 -38.59
N PHE A 82 12.33 27.72 -39.67
CA PHE A 82 12.45 27.20 -41.03
C PHE A 82 13.62 27.82 -41.82
N GLN A 83 14.46 28.66 -41.19
CA GLN A 83 15.71 29.15 -41.79
C GLN A 83 16.82 28.09 -41.83
N LEU A 84 16.48 26.80 -41.74
CA LEU A 84 17.35 25.72 -42.17
C LEU A 84 17.59 25.92 -43.67
N LYS A 85 18.72 26.53 -44.03
CA LYS A 85 19.19 26.79 -45.42
C LYS A 85 19.26 25.52 -46.30
N ASP A 86 18.86 24.36 -45.79
CA ASP A 86 18.97 23.03 -46.39
C ASP A 86 17.61 22.33 -46.67
N ILE A 87 16.42 22.84 -46.29
CA ILE A 87 15.12 22.21 -46.70
C ILE A 87 14.99 22.10 -48.23
N THR A 88 15.73 22.96 -48.95
CA THR A 88 15.89 22.91 -50.40
C THR A 88 16.42 21.57 -50.93
N LYS A 89 17.03 20.70 -50.09
CA LYS A 89 17.63 19.41 -50.46
C LYS A 89 16.76 18.17 -50.14
N VAL A 90 15.55 18.33 -49.59
CA VAL A 90 14.71 17.20 -49.11
C VAL A 90 13.80 16.60 -50.21
N SER A 91 13.41 17.39 -51.22
CA SER A 91 12.68 16.94 -52.40
C SER A 91 12.99 17.86 -53.58
N ASP A 92 13.13 17.29 -54.78
CA ASP A 92 13.34 18.05 -56.02
C ASP A 92 12.08 18.83 -56.43
N GLN A 93 10.89 18.41 -55.96
CA GLN A 93 9.62 19.04 -56.29
C GLN A 93 9.27 20.17 -55.31
N LYS A 94 8.94 21.35 -55.85
CA LYS A 94 8.58 22.55 -55.07
C LYS A 94 7.31 22.38 -54.24
N CYS A 95 6.36 21.58 -54.74
CA CYS A 95 5.04 21.35 -54.11
C CYS A 95 5.15 20.53 -52.81
N GLU A 96 5.90 19.41 -52.83
CA GLU A 96 6.11 18.55 -51.66
C GLU A 96 6.85 19.28 -50.52
N ARG A 97 7.86 20.10 -50.87
CA ARG A 97 8.58 20.95 -49.91
C ARG A 97 7.64 21.92 -49.18
N GLN A 98 6.71 22.54 -49.91
CA GLN A 98 5.74 23.46 -49.34
C GLN A 98 4.74 22.73 -48.43
N ALA A 99 4.27 21.55 -48.82
CA ALA A 99 3.36 20.73 -48.00
C ALA A 99 4.01 20.28 -46.68
N LEU A 100 5.26 19.81 -46.72
CA LEU A 100 6.02 19.41 -45.52
C LEU A 100 6.25 20.58 -44.56
N GLN A 101 6.61 21.75 -45.11
CA GLN A 101 6.82 22.97 -44.32
C GLN A 101 5.52 23.43 -43.64
N GLN A 102 4.40 23.39 -44.36
CA GLN A 102 3.08 23.71 -43.82
C GLN A 102 2.68 22.75 -42.70
N GLY A 103 2.88 21.44 -42.89
CA GLY A 103 2.54 20.44 -41.87
C GLY A 103 3.37 20.58 -40.60
N TRP A 104 4.70 20.78 -40.71
CA TRP A 104 5.53 21.04 -39.52
C TRP A 104 5.15 22.35 -38.81
N SER A 105 4.80 23.41 -39.57
CA SER A 105 4.34 24.68 -39.00
C SER A 105 3.06 24.49 -38.17
N ALA A 106 2.12 23.71 -38.70
CA ALA A 106 0.88 23.36 -38.02
C ALA A 106 1.10 22.55 -36.74
N LEU A 107 1.96 21.55 -36.80
CA LEU A 107 2.30 20.73 -35.65
C LEU A 107 2.93 21.56 -34.52
N PHE A 108 3.92 22.40 -34.83
CA PHE A 108 4.57 23.24 -33.83
C PHE A 108 3.65 24.33 -33.27
N TRP A 109 2.73 24.87 -34.08
CA TRP A 109 1.71 25.80 -33.60
C TRP A 109 0.76 25.15 -32.61
N ALA A 110 0.27 23.94 -32.92
CA ALA A 110 -0.60 23.18 -32.01
C ALA A 110 0.13 22.86 -30.69
N LYS A 111 1.38 22.40 -30.76
CA LYS A 111 2.23 22.17 -29.57
C LYS A 111 2.40 23.42 -28.73
N LEU A 112 2.57 24.57 -29.36
CA LEU A 112 2.69 25.85 -28.66
C LEU A 112 1.38 26.26 -27.98
N LEU A 113 0.23 26.08 -28.65
CA LEU A 113 -1.08 26.30 -28.03
C LEU A 113 -1.31 25.36 -26.85
N ARG A 114 -1.00 24.07 -26.99
CA ARG A 114 -1.03 23.09 -25.89
C ARG A 114 -0.11 23.51 -24.74
N ALA A 115 1.14 23.90 -25.04
CA ALA A 115 2.10 24.39 -24.06
C ALA A 115 1.54 25.59 -23.28
N LYS A 116 0.89 26.54 -23.96
CA LYS A 116 0.28 27.72 -23.33
C LYS A 116 -0.97 27.38 -22.51
N ILE A 117 -1.79 26.45 -22.98
CA ILE A 117 -2.93 25.92 -22.21
C ILE A 117 -2.43 25.27 -20.91
N LEU A 118 -1.41 24.42 -20.99
CA LEU A 118 -0.81 23.75 -19.84
C LEU A 118 -0.06 24.74 -18.92
N GLU A 119 0.52 25.82 -19.46
CA GLU A 119 1.11 26.92 -18.66
C GLU A 119 0.06 27.60 -17.77
N GLN A 120 -1.19 27.72 -18.23
CA GLN A 120 -2.29 28.27 -17.43
C GLN A 120 -2.89 27.24 -16.46
N ASN A 121 -2.99 25.97 -16.87
CA ASN A 121 -3.49 24.84 -16.08
C ASN A 121 -4.81 25.10 -15.34
N THR A 122 -5.82 25.67 -16.02
CA THR A 122 -7.17 25.84 -15.45
C THR A 122 -8.19 25.04 -16.23
N ASP A 123 -9.25 24.56 -15.56
CA ASP A 123 -10.34 23.79 -16.19
C ASP A 123 -10.84 24.42 -17.49
N CYS A 124 -10.90 25.75 -17.53
CA CYS A 124 -11.41 26.46 -18.69
C CYS A 124 -10.45 26.45 -19.89
N TYR A 125 -9.14 26.55 -19.65
CA TYR A 125 -8.15 26.42 -20.73
C TYR A 125 -7.93 24.96 -21.11
N LEU A 126 -8.00 24.03 -20.16
CA LEU A 126 -7.96 22.60 -20.45
C LEU A 126 -9.13 22.19 -21.38
N GLY A 127 -10.32 22.77 -21.21
CA GLY A 127 -11.44 22.57 -22.14
C GLY A 127 -11.21 23.14 -23.55
N ARG A 128 -10.19 23.99 -23.78
CA ARG A 128 -9.81 24.47 -25.12
C ARG A 128 -8.90 23.48 -25.86
N LEU A 129 -8.46 22.40 -25.20
CA LEU A 129 -7.68 21.35 -25.86
C LEU A 129 -8.47 20.71 -27.02
N ASP A 130 -9.79 20.57 -26.88
CA ASP A 130 -10.66 20.07 -27.96
C ASP A 130 -10.60 20.95 -29.22
N GLU A 131 -10.39 22.26 -29.06
CA GLU A 131 -10.23 23.18 -30.19
C GLU A 131 -8.86 23.01 -30.87
N VAL A 132 -7.82 22.68 -30.09
CA VAL A 132 -6.49 22.29 -30.62
C VAL A 132 -6.57 20.96 -31.35
N VAL A 133 -7.35 19.99 -30.84
CA VAL A 133 -7.62 18.71 -31.52
C VAL A 133 -8.31 18.95 -32.86
N ALA A 134 -9.42 19.70 -32.87
CA ALA A 134 -10.14 20.04 -34.11
C ALA A 134 -9.27 20.81 -35.12
N TYR A 135 -8.29 21.57 -34.64
CA TYR A 135 -7.30 22.23 -35.49
C TYR A 135 -6.29 21.25 -36.09
N LEU A 136 -5.75 20.34 -35.28
CA LEU A 136 -4.84 19.29 -35.73
C LEU A 136 -5.52 18.36 -36.74
N GLU A 137 -6.78 17.99 -36.54
CA GLU A 137 -7.55 17.17 -37.48
C GLU A 137 -7.71 17.85 -38.85
N ARG A 138 -8.02 19.15 -38.86
CA ARG A 138 -8.16 19.94 -40.10
C ARG A 138 -6.85 20.10 -40.87
N ASN A 139 -5.71 20.04 -40.17
CA ASN A 139 -4.37 20.18 -40.76
C ASN A 139 -3.62 18.84 -40.85
N LEU A 140 -4.28 17.72 -40.54
CA LEU A 140 -3.67 16.40 -40.56
C LEU A 140 -3.21 16.09 -42.00
N PRO A 141 -1.92 15.79 -42.23
CA PRO A 141 -1.46 15.41 -43.56
C PRO A 141 -2.27 14.21 -44.09
N PRO A 142 -2.46 14.09 -45.42
CA PRO A 142 -3.13 12.92 -46.00
C PRO A 142 -2.52 11.62 -45.48
N GLU A 143 -3.36 10.62 -45.26
CA GLU A 143 -2.87 9.31 -44.82
C GLU A 143 -1.94 8.75 -45.92
N PRO A 144 -0.68 8.42 -45.58
CA PRO A 144 0.31 8.02 -46.57
C PRO A 144 -0.10 6.69 -47.21
N SER A 145 0.08 6.55 -48.53
CA SER A 145 -0.11 5.26 -49.19
C SER A 145 0.92 4.24 -48.70
N VAL A 146 0.49 3.00 -48.47
CA VAL A 146 1.37 1.90 -48.06
C VAL A 146 2.46 1.74 -49.12
N THR A 147 3.70 2.03 -48.74
CA THR A 147 4.84 1.92 -49.64
C THR A 147 5.54 0.60 -49.38
N THR A 148 5.65 -0.22 -50.43
CA THR A 148 6.41 -1.48 -50.42
C THR A 148 7.74 -1.24 -51.11
N GLY A 149 8.87 -1.54 -50.46
CA GLY A 149 10.18 -1.60 -51.12
C GLY A 149 11.12 -0.38 -51.00
N SER A 150 10.97 0.52 -50.01
CA SER A 150 11.98 1.58 -49.73
C SER A 150 12.77 1.31 -48.46
N GLU A 151 14.10 1.50 -48.49
CA GLU A 151 14.99 1.28 -47.32
C GLU A 151 14.79 2.32 -46.19
N GLU A 152 14.16 3.46 -46.48
CA GLU A 152 13.84 4.54 -45.52
C GLU A 152 12.34 4.88 -45.46
N VAL A 153 11.88 5.30 -44.28
CA VAL A 153 10.49 5.75 -44.05
C VAL A 153 10.30 7.14 -44.66
N LYS A 154 9.28 7.29 -45.52
CA LYS A 154 8.99 8.56 -46.18
C LYS A 154 8.72 9.71 -45.17
N PRO A 155 9.22 10.93 -45.43
CA PRO A 155 8.95 12.13 -44.61
C PRO A 155 7.46 12.35 -44.28
N ASP A 156 6.57 12.22 -45.27
CA ASP A 156 5.12 12.44 -45.08
C ASP A 156 4.51 11.46 -44.08
N PHE A 157 4.99 10.20 -44.08
CA PHE A 157 4.56 9.20 -43.11
C PHE A 157 4.95 9.58 -41.70
N LYS A 158 6.22 9.98 -41.49
CA LYS A 158 6.73 10.39 -40.18
C LYS A 158 5.97 11.62 -39.66
N LEU A 159 5.71 12.59 -40.54
CA LEU A 159 4.95 13.80 -40.20
C LEU A 159 3.50 13.44 -39.80
N HIS A 160 2.82 12.60 -40.57
CA HIS A 160 1.49 12.10 -40.22
C HIS A 160 1.50 11.38 -38.86
N PHE A 161 2.51 10.56 -38.59
CA PHE A 161 2.70 9.91 -37.29
C PHE A 161 2.84 10.93 -36.14
N TYR A 162 3.67 11.96 -36.29
CA TYR A 162 3.85 12.97 -35.25
C TYR A 162 2.58 13.79 -34.98
N PHE A 163 1.75 14.04 -36.00
CA PHE A 163 0.42 14.62 -35.81
C PHE A 163 -0.48 13.73 -34.95
N LEU A 164 -0.48 12.41 -35.19
CA LEU A 164 -1.27 11.49 -34.37
C LEU A 164 -0.78 11.42 -32.93
N MET A 165 0.54 11.52 -32.70
CA MET A 165 1.10 11.62 -31.35
C MET A 165 0.69 12.91 -30.64
N GLU A 166 0.65 14.04 -31.35
CA GLU A 166 0.20 15.31 -30.79
C GLU A 166 -1.33 15.34 -30.58
N LEU A 167 -2.12 14.80 -31.52
CA LEU A 167 -3.56 14.60 -31.36
C LEU A 167 -3.86 13.77 -30.12
N SER A 168 -3.10 12.69 -29.92
CA SER A 168 -3.19 11.88 -28.71
C SER A 168 -2.84 12.70 -27.46
N ALA A 169 -1.73 13.44 -27.46
CA ALA A 169 -1.30 14.25 -26.31
C ALA A 169 -2.22 15.45 -25.99
N ALA A 170 -2.93 15.98 -26.98
CA ALA A 170 -3.88 17.08 -26.82
C ALA A 170 -5.29 16.60 -26.45
N SER A 171 -5.66 15.38 -26.82
CA SER A 171 -7.01 14.86 -26.56
C SER A 171 -7.20 14.46 -25.09
N ILE A 172 -8.45 14.58 -24.63
CA ILE A 172 -8.87 14.13 -23.30
C ILE A 172 -9.59 12.77 -23.45
N ASP A 173 -9.57 11.96 -22.38
CA ASP A 173 -10.27 10.68 -22.28
C ASP A 173 -9.95 9.68 -23.43
N HIS A 174 -10.98 9.02 -23.97
CA HIS A 174 -10.85 7.97 -24.99
C HIS A 174 -10.32 8.47 -26.34
N GLY A 175 -10.44 9.78 -26.63
CA GLY A 175 -9.90 10.37 -27.86
C GLY A 175 -8.38 10.19 -27.93
N SER A 176 -7.70 10.35 -26.79
CA SER A 176 -6.25 10.19 -26.70
C SER A 176 -5.78 8.78 -27.09
N ILE A 177 -6.49 7.75 -26.63
CA ILE A 177 -6.26 6.34 -27.02
C ILE A 177 -6.55 6.13 -28.50
N GLY A 178 -7.68 6.66 -29.00
CA GLY A 178 -8.10 6.50 -30.39
C GLY A 178 -7.03 6.94 -31.41
N TYR A 179 -6.38 8.08 -31.16
CA TYR A 179 -5.31 8.57 -32.02
C TYR A 179 -4.01 7.76 -31.92
N ALA A 180 -3.61 7.35 -30.71
CA ALA A 180 -2.44 6.49 -30.54
C ALA A 180 -2.63 5.11 -31.20
N THR A 181 -3.80 4.51 -31.03
CA THR A 181 -4.17 3.25 -31.71
C THR A 181 -4.25 3.43 -33.23
N ARG A 182 -4.74 4.58 -33.75
CA ARG A 182 -4.69 4.89 -35.19
C ARG A 182 -3.25 4.93 -35.70
N ALA A 183 -2.33 5.56 -34.97
CA ALA A 183 -0.91 5.55 -35.33
C ALA A 183 -0.33 4.14 -35.35
N GLY A 184 -0.70 3.29 -34.38
CA GLY A 184 -0.30 1.88 -34.36
C GLY A 184 -0.81 1.07 -35.55
N ARG A 185 -2.04 1.33 -36.03
CA ARG A 185 -2.59 0.68 -37.24
C ARG A 185 -1.82 1.07 -38.49
N ILE A 186 -1.54 2.36 -38.66
CA ILE A 186 -0.78 2.88 -39.80
C ILE A 186 0.66 2.32 -39.78
N LEU A 187 1.29 2.26 -38.60
CA LEU A 187 2.62 1.67 -38.42
C LEU A 187 2.66 0.18 -38.81
N LYS A 188 1.67 -0.61 -38.41
CA LYS A 188 1.55 -2.04 -38.80
C LYS A 188 1.37 -2.25 -40.30
N GLY A 189 0.83 -1.28 -41.02
CA GLY A 189 0.67 -1.35 -42.48
C GLY A 189 1.97 -1.23 -43.27
N THR A 190 3.08 -0.84 -42.63
CA THR A 190 4.39 -0.68 -43.29
C THR A 190 5.22 -1.98 -43.26
N LYS A 191 5.86 -2.36 -44.38
CA LYS A 191 6.72 -3.57 -44.47
C LYS A 191 8.18 -3.21 -44.16
N ASP A 192 8.88 -4.10 -43.45
CA ASP A 192 10.24 -3.89 -42.93
C ASP A 192 11.32 -4.30 -43.93
N ASP A 193 11.94 -3.31 -44.58
CA ASP A 193 12.95 -3.56 -45.62
C ASP A 193 14.35 -2.94 -45.29
N GLY A 194 14.58 -2.29 -44.13
CA GLY A 194 15.83 -1.54 -43.85
C GLY A 194 16.24 -1.32 -42.38
N LYS A 195 17.51 -0.96 -42.11
CA LYS A 195 18.03 -0.68 -40.75
C LYS A 195 17.52 0.65 -40.15
N GLY A 196 17.43 1.71 -40.95
CA GLY A 196 16.92 3.02 -40.51
C GLY A 196 15.42 2.97 -40.19
N PHE A 197 14.67 2.24 -41.02
CA PHE A 197 13.27 1.90 -40.80
C PHE A 197 13.05 1.23 -39.43
N ARG A 198 13.83 0.19 -39.10
CA ARG A 198 13.73 -0.50 -37.80
C ARG A 198 13.94 0.42 -36.60
N SER A 199 14.90 1.35 -36.67
CA SER A 199 15.18 2.28 -35.55
C SER A 199 14.02 3.25 -35.29
N PHE A 200 13.47 3.88 -36.34
CA PHE A 200 12.27 4.71 -36.23
C PHE A 200 11.07 3.90 -35.75
N HIS A 201 10.82 2.74 -36.35
CA HIS A 201 9.66 1.90 -36.08
C HIS A 201 9.61 1.45 -34.61
N GLU A 202 10.74 1.04 -34.03
CA GLU A 202 10.81 0.69 -32.62
C GLU A 202 10.62 1.90 -31.70
N THR A 203 11.12 3.07 -32.08
CA THR A 203 10.88 4.32 -31.34
C THR A 203 9.40 4.72 -31.39
N ALA A 204 8.78 4.64 -32.57
CA ALA A 204 7.39 4.95 -32.80
C ALA A 204 6.46 4.04 -32.00
N LYS A 205 6.72 2.72 -31.97
CA LYS A 205 5.97 1.78 -31.12
C LYS A 205 6.01 2.16 -29.64
N ARG A 206 7.19 2.53 -29.13
CA ARG A 206 7.34 2.91 -27.72
C ARG A 206 6.67 4.24 -27.41
N TRP A 207 6.65 5.17 -28.36
CA TRP A 207 5.93 6.44 -28.22
C TRP A 207 4.41 6.22 -28.21
N ILE A 208 3.89 5.35 -29.10
CA ILE A 208 2.48 4.94 -29.06
C ILE A 208 2.13 4.35 -27.69
N ALA A 209 2.93 3.39 -27.21
CA ALA A 209 2.72 2.77 -25.89
C ALA A 209 2.77 3.81 -24.75
N LEU A 210 3.68 4.79 -24.81
CA LEU A 210 3.75 5.86 -23.82
C LEU A 210 2.44 6.66 -23.78
N ASN A 211 1.93 7.07 -24.93
CA ASN A 211 0.69 7.83 -25.01
C ASN A 211 -0.54 7.01 -24.61
N GLU A 212 -0.63 5.75 -25.04
CA GLU A 212 -1.70 4.83 -24.60
C GLU A 212 -1.64 4.61 -23.09
N GLY A 213 -0.44 4.45 -22.52
CA GLY A 213 -0.23 4.33 -21.08
C GLY A 213 -0.63 5.57 -20.29
N ILE A 214 -0.26 6.76 -20.77
CA ILE A 214 -0.68 8.05 -20.16
C ILE A 214 -2.20 8.20 -20.22
N SER A 215 -2.82 7.84 -21.36
CA SER A 215 -4.27 7.88 -21.51
C SER A 215 -4.98 6.93 -20.53
N CYS A 216 -4.51 5.69 -20.43
CA CYS A 216 -5.06 4.71 -19.49
C CYS A 216 -4.90 5.19 -18.04
N LEU A 217 -3.79 5.85 -17.71
CA LEU A 217 -3.58 6.48 -16.40
C LEU A 217 -4.62 7.58 -16.11
N HIS A 218 -4.96 8.42 -17.09
CA HIS A 218 -6.00 9.43 -16.94
C HIS A 218 -7.39 8.82 -16.73
N LEU A 219 -7.69 7.72 -17.44
CA LEU A 219 -8.91 6.92 -17.28
C LEU A 219 -8.91 6.04 -16.02
N ARG A 220 -7.85 6.08 -15.20
CA ARG A 220 -7.65 5.24 -14.01
C ARG A 220 -7.58 3.73 -14.27
N ASP A 221 -7.31 3.32 -15.51
CA ASP A 221 -6.94 1.94 -15.87
C ASP A 221 -5.45 1.72 -15.58
N TYR A 222 -5.14 1.57 -14.29
CA TYR A 222 -3.76 1.45 -13.80
C TYR A 222 -3.06 0.17 -14.26
N HIS A 223 -3.81 -0.91 -14.48
CA HIS A 223 -3.25 -2.18 -14.94
C HIS A 223 -2.74 -2.02 -16.38
N LYS A 224 -3.60 -1.62 -17.31
CA LYS A 224 -3.21 -1.41 -18.70
C LYS A 224 -2.11 -0.36 -18.84
N ALA A 225 -2.23 0.75 -18.13
CA ALA A 225 -1.18 1.78 -18.12
C ALA A 225 0.18 1.23 -17.66
N SER A 226 0.18 0.36 -16.65
CA SER A 226 1.42 -0.27 -16.16
C SER A 226 2.02 -1.22 -17.19
N LEU A 227 1.22 -2.00 -17.92
CA LEU A 227 1.71 -2.88 -18.98
C LEU A 227 2.45 -2.08 -20.05
N GLU A 228 1.86 -0.98 -20.53
CA GLU A 228 2.48 -0.13 -21.55
C GLU A 228 3.83 0.45 -21.08
N PHE A 229 3.88 1.02 -19.87
CA PHE A 229 5.14 1.59 -19.35
C PHE A 229 6.20 0.52 -19.08
N ASN A 230 5.80 -0.65 -18.59
CA ASN A 230 6.73 -1.73 -18.29
C ASN A 230 7.30 -2.37 -19.57
N ASP A 231 6.52 -2.52 -20.64
CA ASP A 231 7.03 -2.97 -21.95
C ASP A 231 8.11 -2.02 -22.48
N ILE A 232 7.89 -0.69 -22.35
CA ILE A 232 8.89 0.31 -22.66
C ILE A 232 10.15 0.12 -21.81
N ILE A 233 10.01 0.07 -20.48
CA ILE A 233 11.13 -0.05 -19.54
C ILE A 233 11.96 -1.31 -19.85
N TRP A 234 11.30 -2.45 -20.00
CA TRP A 234 11.93 -3.74 -20.29
C TRP A 234 12.71 -3.70 -21.60
N LYS A 235 12.14 -3.15 -22.68
CA LYS A 235 12.85 -2.98 -23.95
C LYS A 235 14.12 -2.14 -23.82
N TYR A 236 14.12 -1.07 -23.01
CA TYR A 236 15.34 -0.29 -22.79
C TYR A 236 16.38 -1.00 -21.92
N ASP A 237 15.94 -1.81 -20.94
CA ASP A 237 16.83 -2.54 -20.04
C ASP A 237 17.48 -3.79 -20.66
N GLU A 238 16.76 -4.53 -21.53
CA GLU A 238 17.33 -5.65 -22.28
C GLU A 238 18.33 -5.20 -23.34
N HIS A 239 18.09 -4.05 -23.97
CA HIS A 239 18.99 -3.49 -24.98
C HIS A 239 20.20 -2.76 -24.37
N LYS A 240 20.65 -3.14 -23.16
CA LYS A 240 21.94 -2.71 -22.62
C LYS A 240 23.02 -3.07 -23.63
N PRO A 241 23.60 -2.10 -24.35
CA PRO A 241 24.50 -2.44 -25.43
C PRO A 241 25.76 -3.02 -24.82
N ASN A 242 26.05 -4.29 -25.10
CA ASN A 242 27.37 -4.88 -24.88
C ASN A 242 28.39 -4.11 -25.73
N GLY A 243 28.95 -3.02 -25.19
CA GLY A 243 30.06 -2.25 -25.77
C GLY A 243 29.78 -1.50 -27.09
N ASN A 244 28.78 -1.89 -27.89
CA ASN A 244 28.45 -1.24 -29.16
C ASN A 244 27.42 -0.14 -28.93
N LYS A 245 27.79 1.12 -29.18
CA LYS A 245 26.90 2.29 -29.14
C LYS A 245 25.73 2.12 -30.14
N GLY A 246 24.67 1.42 -29.76
CA GLY A 246 23.40 1.50 -30.46
C GLY A 246 22.94 2.96 -30.43
N LYS A 247 22.95 3.63 -31.58
CA LYS A 247 22.43 4.99 -31.70
C LYS A 247 20.91 4.91 -31.59
N TYR A 248 20.34 5.48 -30.53
CA TYR A 248 18.91 5.78 -30.43
C TYR A 248 18.47 6.64 -31.62
N TYR A 249 17.23 6.46 -32.10
CA TYR A 249 16.73 7.21 -33.26
C TYR A 249 16.68 8.70 -32.95
N LEU A 250 16.19 9.08 -31.76
CA LEU A 250 16.15 10.47 -31.28
C LEU A 250 17.33 10.78 -30.35
N GLU A 251 18.47 10.09 -30.53
CA GLU A 251 19.68 10.25 -29.74
C GLU A 251 19.42 10.28 -28.21
N SER A 252 19.89 11.31 -27.50
CA SER A 252 19.66 11.45 -26.06
C SER A 252 18.26 11.96 -25.69
N ASN A 253 17.49 12.48 -26.66
CA ASN A 253 16.12 12.94 -26.43
C ASN A 253 15.18 11.76 -26.24
N GLU A 254 15.41 10.63 -26.91
CA GLU A 254 14.57 9.44 -26.82
C GLU A 254 14.37 8.96 -25.37
N LYS A 255 15.46 8.86 -24.59
CA LYS A 255 15.37 8.46 -23.17
C LYS A 255 14.60 9.48 -22.32
N ASN A 256 14.76 10.77 -22.60
CA ASN A 256 14.07 11.82 -21.87
C ASN A 256 12.60 11.92 -22.25
N LEU A 257 12.23 11.56 -23.48
CA LEU A 257 10.86 11.59 -23.97
C LEU A 257 10.08 10.33 -23.59
N ILE A 258 10.71 9.16 -23.64
CA ILE A 258 10.00 7.87 -23.55
C ILE A 258 10.37 7.11 -22.28
N TYR A 259 11.66 6.79 -22.10
CA TYR A 259 12.11 5.88 -21.05
C TYR A 259 11.92 6.43 -19.62
N TYR A 260 12.49 7.60 -19.31
CA TYR A 260 12.39 8.15 -17.97
C TYR A 260 10.95 8.55 -17.59
N PRO A 261 10.13 9.14 -18.49
CA PRO A 261 8.71 9.33 -18.22
C PRO A 261 7.98 8.03 -17.88
N SER A 262 8.24 6.93 -18.60
CA SER A 262 7.65 5.62 -18.31
C SER A 262 7.97 5.14 -16.89
N ILE A 263 9.22 5.29 -16.42
CA ILE A 263 9.61 4.97 -15.04
C ILE A 263 8.83 5.85 -14.03
N LEU A 264 8.72 7.16 -14.28
CA LEU A 264 8.05 8.10 -13.38
C LEU A 264 6.54 7.87 -13.34
N TYR A 265 5.90 7.62 -14.48
CA TYR A 265 4.47 7.30 -14.56
C TYR A 265 4.17 5.94 -13.94
N ARG A 266 5.01 4.93 -14.18
CA ARG A 266 4.90 3.63 -13.51
C ARG A 266 4.99 3.77 -11.99
N ALA A 267 5.97 4.51 -11.48
CA ALA A 267 6.08 4.77 -10.04
C ALA A 267 4.90 5.58 -9.49
N THR A 268 4.36 6.52 -10.28
CA THR A 268 3.15 7.27 -9.91
C THR A 268 1.94 6.35 -9.78
N ILE A 269 1.75 5.41 -10.73
CA ILE A 269 0.70 4.39 -10.66
C ILE A 269 0.86 3.54 -9.40
N LEU A 270 2.06 3.03 -9.16
CA LEU A 270 2.36 2.22 -7.97
C LEU A 270 1.99 2.95 -6.69
N LEU A 271 2.30 4.25 -6.56
CA LEU A 271 1.91 5.03 -5.39
C LEU A 271 0.41 5.30 -5.28
N LYS A 272 -0.29 5.42 -6.41
CA LYS A 272 -1.77 5.54 -6.44
C LYS A 272 -2.44 4.23 -6.02
N GLN A 273 -1.85 3.09 -6.41
CA GLN A 273 -2.24 1.74 -5.97
C GLN A 273 -1.59 1.35 -4.63
N GLN A 274 -0.97 2.31 -3.92
CA GLN A 274 -0.35 2.11 -2.61
C GLN A 274 0.73 1.02 -2.52
N PHE A 275 1.39 0.72 -3.64
CA PHE A 275 2.51 -0.20 -3.79
C PHE A 275 3.87 0.51 -3.60
N SER A 276 4.05 1.13 -2.43
CA SER A 276 5.16 2.04 -2.15
C SER A 276 6.53 1.37 -2.24
N TYR A 277 6.68 0.14 -1.72
CA TYR A 277 7.89 -0.68 -1.92
C TYR A 277 8.27 -0.82 -3.41
N HIS A 278 7.30 -1.20 -4.24
CA HIS A 278 7.49 -1.40 -5.68
C HIS A 278 7.80 -0.09 -6.41
N ALA A 279 7.23 1.03 -5.97
CA ALA A 279 7.56 2.35 -6.50
C ALA A 279 9.03 2.68 -6.24
N VAL A 280 9.55 2.41 -5.02
CA VAL A 280 10.96 2.62 -4.69
C VAL A 280 11.87 1.72 -5.53
N LYS A 281 11.52 0.43 -5.70
CA LYS A 281 12.26 -0.52 -6.56
C LYS A 281 12.32 -0.01 -8.01
N THR A 282 11.19 0.41 -8.57
CA THR A 282 11.07 1.01 -9.92
C THR A 282 11.92 2.26 -10.06
N LEU A 283 11.95 3.14 -9.06
CA LEU A 283 12.74 4.37 -9.10
C LEU A 283 14.25 4.12 -8.92
N LYS A 284 14.65 2.98 -8.34
CA LYS A 284 16.05 2.60 -8.09
C LYS A 284 16.72 1.83 -9.24
N VAL A 285 16.08 1.71 -10.40
CA VAL A 285 16.66 1.08 -11.61
C VAL A 285 18.06 1.65 -11.90
N LYS A 286 19.02 0.74 -12.15
CA LYS A 286 20.48 0.99 -12.21
C LYS A 286 20.97 1.80 -13.43
N ASP A 287 20.09 2.37 -14.25
CA ASP A 287 20.53 3.18 -15.40
C ASP A 287 21.11 4.53 -14.94
N ARG A 288 21.83 5.21 -15.85
CA ARG A 288 22.29 6.59 -15.63
C ARG A 288 21.10 7.45 -15.20
N PRO A 289 21.27 8.39 -14.26
CA PRO A 289 20.16 9.26 -13.85
C PRO A 289 19.67 10.09 -15.05
N PRO A 290 18.39 10.52 -15.06
CA PRO A 290 17.85 11.42 -16.08
C PRO A 290 18.78 12.60 -16.30
N ARG A 291 18.94 13.12 -17.54
CA ARG A 291 19.73 14.34 -17.74
C ARG A 291 19.00 15.57 -17.19
N SER A 292 17.68 15.60 -17.36
CA SER A 292 16.82 16.68 -16.89
C SER A 292 16.79 16.81 -15.36
N LEU A 293 16.91 18.05 -14.88
CA LEU A 293 16.77 18.40 -13.46
C LEU A 293 15.34 18.12 -12.97
N TYR A 294 14.33 18.51 -13.74
CA TYR A 294 12.91 18.26 -13.44
C TYR A 294 12.62 16.78 -13.19
N LYS A 295 13.11 15.89 -14.07
CA LYS A 295 12.89 14.44 -13.93
C LYS A 295 13.63 13.86 -12.71
N LYS A 296 14.84 14.34 -12.40
CA LYS A 296 15.55 13.96 -11.17
C LYS A 296 14.79 14.40 -9.92
N MET A 297 14.27 15.62 -9.93
CA MET A 297 13.45 16.17 -8.84
C MET A 297 12.19 15.36 -8.64
N ARG A 298 11.43 15.10 -9.72
CA ARG A 298 10.21 14.29 -9.67
C ARG A 298 10.48 12.88 -9.16
N LYS A 299 11.56 12.23 -9.61
CA LYS A 299 12.02 10.94 -9.07
C LYS A 299 12.24 11.00 -7.55
N ASP A 300 13.02 11.98 -7.08
CA ASP A 300 13.36 12.10 -5.67
C ASP A 300 12.12 12.46 -4.80
N MET A 301 11.16 13.23 -5.33
CA MET A 301 9.87 13.50 -4.68
C MET A 301 9.01 12.25 -4.58
N LEU A 302 8.92 11.44 -5.63
CA LEU A 302 8.21 10.15 -5.59
C LEU A 302 8.86 9.18 -4.61
N VAL A 303 10.19 9.21 -4.45
CA VAL A 303 10.88 8.42 -3.40
C VAL A 303 10.51 8.89 -2.00
N ALA A 304 10.45 10.21 -1.77
CA ALA A 304 10.01 10.75 -0.47
C ALA A 304 8.57 10.34 -0.16
N GLU A 305 7.67 10.48 -1.14
CA GLU A 305 6.27 10.06 -1.03
C GLU A 305 6.13 8.56 -0.76
N ALA A 306 6.94 7.72 -1.41
CA ALA A 306 6.94 6.29 -1.16
C ALA A 306 7.36 5.98 0.29
N TYR A 307 8.44 6.59 0.78
CA TYR A 307 8.84 6.42 2.19
C TYR A 307 7.75 6.89 3.16
N ARG A 308 7.04 7.95 2.82
CA ARG A 308 5.91 8.46 3.59
C ARG A 308 4.79 7.42 3.71
N GLN A 309 4.32 6.86 2.59
CA GLN A 309 3.30 5.80 2.58
C GLN A 309 3.75 4.50 3.27
N MET A 310 5.07 4.25 3.34
CA MET A 310 5.69 3.16 4.10
C MET A 310 5.84 3.47 5.61
N GLU A 311 5.36 4.62 6.10
CA GLU A 311 5.58 5.11 7.48
C GLU A 311 7.07 5.23 7.87
N ARG A 312 7.95 5.38 6.87
CA ARG A 312 9.40 5.60 7.04
C ARG A 312 9.71 7.10 7.05
N ARG A 313 9.17 7.80 8.04
CA ARG A 313 9.17 9.27 8.11
C ARG A 313 10.58 9.88 8.17
N LYS A 314 11.50 9.27 8.92
CA LYS A 314 12.91 9.72 8.96
C LYS A 314 13.54 9.72 7.57
N GLU A 315 13.27 8.71 6.76
CA GLU A 315 13.75 8.58 5.38
C GLU A 315 13.03 9.54 4.42
N SER A 316 11.72 9.72 4.58
CA SER A 316 10.93 10.73 3.86
C SER A 316 11.51 12.13 4.09
N VAL A 317 11.64 12.57 5.35
CA VAL A 317 12.22 13.87 5.72
C VAL A 317 13.65 14.01 5.24
N LYS A 318 14.48 12.96 5.36
CA LYS A 318 15.86 12.96 4.82
C LYS A 318 15.88 13.12 3.31
N ALA A 319 14.92 12.53 2.58
CA ALA A 319 14.79 12.71 1.14
C ALA A 319 14.35 14.13 0.79
N LEU A 320 13.35 14.68 1.51
CA LEU A 320 12.87 16.05 1.33
C LEU A 320 13.95 17.10 1.63
N ASN A 321 14.70 16.97 2.74
CA ASN A 321 15.79 17.89 3.08
C ASN A 321 16.94 17.89 2.08
N LYS A 322 17.16 16.77 1.38
CA LYS A 322 18.19 16.70 0.35
C LYS A 322 17.76 17.39 -0.94
N LEU A 323 16.47 17.46 -1.25
CA LEU A 323 15.95 17.99 -2.52
C LEU A 323 16.41 19.45 -2.78
N PRO A 324 16.22 20.42 -1.87
CA PRO A 324 16.63 21.81 -2.11
C PRO A 324 18.13 21.97 -2.37
N LYS A 325 18.97 21.30 -1.56
CA LYS A 325 20.43 21.38 -1.66
C LYS A 325 20.94 20.66 -2.92
N LYS A 326 20.42 19.47 -3.20
CA LYS A 326 20.83 18.62 -4.34
C LYS A 326 20.48 19.26 -5.69
N HIS A 327 19.32 19.91 -5.79
CA HIS A 327 18.79 20.42 -7.06
C HIS A 327 18.79 21.94 -7.19
N LYS A 328 19.25 22.68 -6.16
CA LYS A 328 19.20 24.16 -6.12
C LYS A 328 17.78 24.71 -6.37
N LEU A 329 16.77 24.02 -5.85
CA LEU A 329 15.34 24.37 -6.01
C LEU A 329 15.05 25.81 -5.57
N PHE A 330 15.66 26.21 -4.46
CA PHE A 330 15.50 27.51 -3.82
C PHE A 330 16.90 28.11 -3.59
N PRO A 331 17.50 28.77 -4.60
CA PRO A 331 18.83 29.35 -4.46
C PRO A 331 18.87 30.37 -3.32
N GLY A 332 19.83 30.24 -2.41
CA GLY A 332 19.98 31.12 -1.24
C GLY A 332 19.05 30.81 -0.07
N TYR A 333 18.23 29.76 -0.18
CA TYR A 333 17.32 29.34 0.89
C TYR A 333 17.82 28.04 1.52
N GLU A 334 18.29 28.12 2.76
CA GLU A 334 18.60 26.93 3.54
C GLU A 334 17.32 26.37 4.16
N PHE A 335 16.77 25.35 3.52
CA PHE A 335 15.64 24.62 4.08
C PHE A 335 16.13 23.44 4.92
N SER A 336 15.53 23.28 6.10
CA SER A 336 15.71 22.14 6.98
C SER A 336 14.38 21.81 7.65
N LEU A 337 13.69 20.77 7.17
CA LEU A 337 12.67 20.06 7.97
C LEU A 337 13.36 19.49 9.20
N ASN A 338 13.05 20.05 10.36
CA ASN A 338 13.39 19.46 11.64
C ASN A 338 12.15 18.76 12.21
N LEU A 339 12.24 17.43 12.39
CA LEU A 339 11.19 16.62 13.02
C LEU A 339 10.84 17.09 14.45
N ALA A 340 11.73 17.83 15.11
CA ALA A 340 11.53 18.30 16.48
C ALA A 340 10.71 19.59 16.61
N HIS A 341 10.67 20.45 15.58
CA HIS A 341 10.08 21.80 15.72
C HIS A 341 9.46 22.33 14.41
N VAL A 342 8.12 22.38 14.37
CA VAL A 342 7.36 23.08 13.32
C VAL A 342 7.69 24.58 13.31
N SER A 343 8.01 25.16 14.47
CA SER A 343 8.40 26.58 14.62
C SER A 343 9.62 27.01 13.79
N SER A 344 10.50 26.07 13.45
CA SER A 344 11.70 26.32 12.64
C SER A 344 11.41 26.21 11.15
N ALA A 345 10.24 25.69 10.79
CA ALA A 345 9.84 25.48 9.42
C ALA A 345 9.28 26.76 8.82
N LYS A 346 10.09 27.41 8.00
CA LYS A 346 9.57 28.29 6.97
C LYS A 346 9.42 27.44 5.72
N ILE A 347 8.28 27.56 5.03
CA ILE A 347 8.24 27.14 3.64
C ILE A 347 8.84 28.27 2.78
N PRO A 348 9.43 27.96 1.63
CA PRO A 348 9.95 28.99 0.74
C PRO A 348 8.83 29.97 0.36
N GLU A 349 9.10 31.28 0.44
CA GLU A 349 8.19 32.28 -0.11
C GLU A 349 8.07 32.07 -1.62
N LYS A 350 6.84 32.18 -2.14
CA LYS A 350 6.63 32.20 -3.59
C LYS A 350 7.16 33.54 -4.11
N ASN A 351 8.39 33.57 -4.60
CA ASN A 351 8.98 34.77 -5.20
C ASN A 351 8.09 35.29 -6.35
N THR A 352 7.28 36.31 -6.07
CA THR A 352 6.39 36.98 -7.05
C THR A 352 7.12 38.06 -7.86
N GLY A 353 8.35 38.43 -7.48
CA GLY A 353 9.04 39.64 -7.93
C GLY A 353 9.98 39.56 -9.14
N GLY A 354 10.01 38.48 -9.92
CA GLY A 354 10.93 38.37 -11.07
C GLY A 354 10.25 37.87 -12.34
N GLN A 355 10.07 38.74 -13.35
CA GLN A 355 9.55 38.38 -14.67
C GLN A 355 10.38 37.31 -15.42
N ASN A 356 11.61 37.05 -14.97
CA ASN A 356 12.48 35.99 -15.46
C ASN A 356 12.82 34.98 -14.34
N LYS A 357 12.52 33.70 -14.58
CA LYS A 357 12.89 32.46 -13.83
C LYS A 357 11.79 31.71 -13.03
N MET A 358 10.58 31.55 -13.57
CA MET A 358 9.68 30.45 -13.17
C MET A 358 9.92 29.18 -14.01
N LYS A 359 11.16 28.71 -14.09
CA LYS A 359 11.40 27.33 -14.54
C LYS A 359 10.98 26.42 -13.39
N GLU A 360 10.16 25.40 -13.65
CA GLU A 360 9.80 24.33 -12.68
C GLU A 360 8.80 24.76 -11.57
N ALA A 361 7.81 25.60 -11.89
CA ALA A 361 6.83 26.07 -10.91
C ALA A 361 6.01 24.95 -10.27
N ALA A 362 5.49 23.98 -11.03
CA ALA A 362 4.67 22.92 -10.43
C ALA A 362 5.51 21.92 -9.65
N ALA A 363 6.75 21.64 -10.06
CA ALA A 363 7.67 20.82 -9.25
C ALA A 363 7.95 21.47 -7.88
N ARG A 364 8.10 22.80 -7.82
CA ARG A 364 8.23 23.54 -6.55
C ARG A 364 6.94 23.54 -5.75
N THR A 365 5.78 23.76 -6.38
CA THR A 365 4.48 23.63 -5.70
C THR A 365 4.31 22.25 -5.10
N ARG A 366 4.62 21.20 -5.87
CA ARG A 366 4.53 19.81 -5.41
C ARG A 366 5.50 19.50 -4.28
N TYR A 367 6.70 20.06 -4.31
CA TYR A 367 7.62 19.99 -3.18
C TYR A 367 7.01 20.61 -1.92
N VAL A 368 6.47 21.82 -2.03
CA VAL A 368 5.83 22.52 -0.91
C VAL A 368 4.63 21.74 -0.38
N GLU A 369 3.79 21.18 -1.26
CA GLU A 369 2.68 20.28 -0.88
C GLU A 369 3.14 19.09 -0.03
N LEU A 370 4.22 18.41 -0.45
CA LEU A 370 4.77 17.27 0.29
C LEU A 370 5.33 17.70 1.65
N VAL A 371 6.01 18.86 1.70
CA VAL A 371 6.53 19.46 2.93
C VAL A 371 5.39 19.81 3.90
N VAL A 372 4.34 20.46 3.41
CA VAL A 372 3.16 20.84 4.20
C VAL A 372 2.43 19.59 4.71
N SER A 373 2.29 18.58 3.86
CA SER A 373 1.71 17.29 4.26
C SER A 373 2.53 16.65 5.37
N GLU A 374 3.86 16.68 5.28
CA GLU A 374 4.74 16.14 6.32
C GLU A 374 4.61 16.94 7.63
N PHE A 375 4.54 18.28 7.58
CA PHE A 375 4.30 19.09 8.78
C PHE A 375 2.96 18.81 9.45
N LEU A 376 1.90 18.66 8.66
CA LEU A 376 0.58 18.37 9.20
C LEU A 376 0.57 17.05 9.98
N GLU A 377 1.24 16.03 9.46
CA GLU A 377 1.40 14.73 10.12
C GLU A 377 2.25 14.84 11.40
N ILE A 378 3.30 15.68 11.38
CA ILE A 378 4.12 15.99 12.57
C ILE A 378 3.27 16.63 13.67
N VAL A 379 2.41 17.58 13.31
CA VAL A 379 1.49 18.27 14.24
C VAL A 379 0.47 17.32 14.84
N LYS A 380 -0.02 16.35 14.04
CA LYS A 380 -0.92 15.29 14.51
C LYS A 380 -0.22 14.22 15.34
N GLY A 381 1.11 14.13 15.26
CA GLY A 381 1.89 13.06 15.89
C GLY A 381 1.73 11.70 15.21
N ASP A 382 1.33 11.69 13.94
CA ASP A 382 1.19 10.46 13.15
C ASP A 382 2.56 9.96 12.64
N GLY A 383 2.77 8.64 12.67
CA GLY A 383 3.99 8.00 12.19
C GLY A 383 5.21 8.11 13.13
N PHE A 384 5.03 8.55 14.38
CA PHE A 384 6.07 8.59 15.41
C PHE A 384 6.02 7.37 16.34
N ALA A 385 7.20 6.96 16.84
CA ALA A 385 7.30 5.87 17.81
C ALA A 385 6.58 6.19 19.13
N ALA A 386 6.13 5.16 19.84
CA ALA A 386 5.56 5.31 21.17
C ALA A 386 6.55 6.00 22.14
N GLY A 387 6.08 6.96 22.92
CA GLY A 387 6.90 7.74 23.85
C GLY A 387 7.63 8.95 23.23
N HIS A 388 7.50 9.19 21.91
CA HIS A 388 7.88 10.48 21.33
C HIS A 388 6.88 11.56 21.75
N ASN A 389 7.34 12.79 22.03
CA ASN A 389 6.47 13.89 22.47
C ASN A 389 5.27 14.11 21.54
N SER A 390 5.45 14.01 20.22
CA SER A 390 4.33 14.16 19.27
C SER A 390 3.28 13.04 19.42
N THR A 391 3.71 11.81 19.68
CA THR A 391 2.81 10.68 19.91
C THR A 391 2.06 10.83 21.23
N GLU A 392 2.75 11.27 22.28
CA GLU A 392 2.12 11.56 23.58
C GLU A 392 1.12 12.71 23.49
N PHE A 393 1.43 13.76 22.71
CA PHE A 393 0.50 14.84 22.41
C PHE A 393 -0.73 14.31 21.67
N ARG A 394 -0.54 13.46 20.65
CA ARG A 394 -1.65 12.81 19.93
C ARG A 394 -2.57 12.05 20.88
N TYR A 395 -2.01 11.21 21.74
CA TYR A 395 -2.77 10.46 22.73
C TYR A 395 -3.55 11.36 23.68
N TRP A 396 -2.94 12.45 24.14
CA TRP A 396 -3.64 13.44 24.95
C TRP A 396 -4.83 14.06 24.22
N VAL A 397 -4.64 14.49 22.95
CA VAL A 397 -5.71 15.04 22.10
C VAL A 397 -6.84 14.02 21.86
N GLU A 398 -6.50 12.73 21.88
CA GLU A 398 -7.46 11.62 21.75
C GLU A 398 -8.09 11.20 23.08
N GLY A 399 -7.78 11.86 24.19
CA GLY A 399 -8.29 11.53 25.53
C GLY A 399 -7.70 10.25 26.14
N LYS A 400 -6.58 9.76 25.61
CA LYS A 400 -5.86 8.58 26.12
C LYS A 400 -4.93 8.97 27.27
N LYS A 401 -4.72 8.04 28.22
CA LYS A 401 -3.83 8.26 29.38
C LYS A 401 -2.37 8.41 28.94
N ILE A 402 -1.71 9.49 29.35
CA ILE A 402 -0.26 9.70 29.17
C ILE A 402 0.49 9.15 30.40
N LYS A 403 1.62 8.46 30.21
CA LYS A 403 2.32 7.72 31.28
C LYS A 403 3.07 8.61 32.30
N ARG A 404 3.22 9.93 32.10
CA ARG A 404 4.01 10.82 32.98
C ARG A 404 3.35 12.18 33.20
N ASN A 405 2.93 12.46 34.43
CA ASN A 405 2.24 13.71 34.79
C ASN A 405 3.14 14.97 34.67
N ASP A 406 4.41 14.89 35.07
CA ASP A 406 5.31 16.06 35.06
C ASP A 406 5.78 16.47 33.64
N HIS A 407 5.79 15.53 32.67
CA HIS A 407 6.19 15.75 31.27
C HIS A 407 5.01 16.19 30.37
N ALA A 408 3.77 15.96 30.82
CA ALA A 408 2.57 16.20 30.03
C ALA A 408 2.38 17.68 29.68
N ILE A 409 2.67 18.61 30.60
CA ILE A 409 2.50 20.06 30.37
C ILE A 409 3.42 20.55 29.24
N GLU A 410 4.68 20.10 29.23
CA GLU A 410 5.64 20.47 28.19
C GLU A 410 5.23 19.90 26.82
N VAL A 411 4.77 18.64 26.79
CA VAL A 411 4.27 17.99 25.58
C VAL A 411 3.05 18.73 25.01
N ILE A 412 2.08 19.09 25.87
CA ILE A 412 0.88 19.84 25.51
C ILE A 412 1.25 21.23 24.97
N ALA A 413 2.10 21.97 25.68
CA ALA A 413 2.55 23.30 25.26
C ALA A 413 3.25 23.25 23.89
N LYS A 414 4.14 22.28 23.66
CA LYS A 414 4.84 22.10 22.38
C LYS A 414 3.87 21.73 21.25
N GLY A 415 2.93 20.82 21.50
CA GLY A 415 1.94 20.40 20.51
C GLY A 415 0.95 21.50 20.13
N LEU A 416 0.46 22.27 21.11
CA LEU A 416 -0.37 23.46 20.89
C LEU A 416 0.34 24.50 20.03
N LYS A 417 1.58 24.82 20.41
CA LYS A 417 2.41 25.75 19.66
C LYS A 417 2.61 25.28 18.21
N ALA A 418 2.92 24.00 18.00
CA ALA A 418 3.06 23.44 16.67
C ALA A 418 1.76 23.53 15.85
N ALA A 419 0.59 23.29 16.46
CA ALA A 419 -0.71 23.45 15.81
C ALA A 419 -0.99 24.92 15.42
N CYS A 420 -0.68 25.88 16.29
CA CYS A 420 -0.77 27.31 15.99
C CYS A 420 0.14 27.71 14.82
N GLU A 421 1.40 27.25 14.84
CA GLU A 421 2.39 27.56 13.81
C GLU A 421 2.03 26.95 12.45
N MET A 422 1.36 25.81 12.44
CA MET A 422 0.89 25.16 11.22
C MET A 422 -0.09 26.05 10.43
N TYR A 423 -0.88 26.91 11.09
CA TYR A 423 -1.70 27.90 10.37
C TYR A 423 -0.86 28.94 9.63
N GLY A 424 0.31 29.31 10.16
CA GLY A 424 1.28 30.14 9.45
C GLY A 424 1.83 29.43 8.22
N VAL A 425 2.22 28.16 8.37
CA VAL A 425 2.67 27.31 7.24
C VAL A 425 1.57 27.19 6.17
N MET A 426 0.32 26.97 6.57
CA MET A 426 -0.81 26.92 5.62
C MET A 426 -1.05 28.28 4.95
N HIS A 427 -0.98 29.38 5.70
CA HIS A 427 -1.09 30.71 5.12
C HIS A 427 -0.01 30.96 4.05
N ASP A 428 1.23 30.57 4.31
CA ASP A 428 2.34 30.70 3.38
C ASP A 428 2.21 29.73 2.19
N PHE A 429 1.49 28.61 2.36
CA PHE A 429 1.23 27.63 1.31
C PHE A 429 0.16 28.13 0.32
N LEU A 430 -0.82 28.91 0.77
CA LEU A 430 -1.91 29.41 -0.09
C LEU A 430 -1.40 30.13 -1.37
N PRO A 431 -0.42 31.05 -1.33
CA PRO A 431 0.15 31.66 -2.53
C PRO A 431 0.66 30.65 -3.57
N TRP A 432 1.14 29.48 -3.14
CA TRP A 432 1.62 28.43 -4.06
C TRP A 432 0.50 27.89 -4.93
N VAL A 433 -0.69 27.69 -4.36
CA VAL A 433 -1.84 27.04 -5.01
C VAL A 433 -2.93 28.00 -5.48
N GLU A 434 -2.96 29.26 -5.02
CA GLU A 434 -4.12 30.16 -5.18
C GLU A 434 -4.56 30.41 -6.63
N ASN A 435 -3.65 30.22 -7.60
CA ASN A 435 -3.92 30.42 -9.02
C ASN A 435 -4.31 29.13 -9.75
N ASN A 436 -4.16 27.95 -9.11
CA ASN A 436 -4.51 26.66 -9.67
C ASN A 436 -5.73 26.06 -8.92
N PRO A 437 -6.89 25.90 -9.56
CA PRO A 437 -8.07 25.30 -8.92
C PRO A 437 -7.86 23.86 -8.41
N MET A 438 -7.04 23.07 -9.10
CA MET A 438 -6.76 21.68 -8.74
C MET A 438 -5.91 21.62 -7.47
N ASP A 439 -4.79 22.35 -7.43
CA ASP A 439 -3.90 22.38 -6.26
C ASP A 439 -4.61 22.99 -5.03
N ARG A 440 -5.52 23.96 -5.25
CA ARG A 440 -6.37 24.53 -4.19
C ARG A 440 -7.21 23.49 -3.46
N THR A 441 -7.66 22.45 -4.16
CA THR A 441 -8.45 21.38 -3.54
C THR A 441 -7.64 20.66 -2.47
N GLY A 442 -6.38 20.31 -2.77
CA GLY A 442 -5.47 19.69 -1.80
C GLY A 442 -5.23 20.57 -0.58
N TYR A 443 -5.04 21.88 -0.78
CA TYR A 443 -4.91 22.85 0.31
C TYR A 443 -6.14 22.87 1.24
N TYR A 444 -7.35 22.87 0.69
CA TYR A 444 -8.57 22.92 1.50
C TYR A 444 -8.79 21.64 2.31
N THR A 445 -8.44 20.48 1.75
CA THR A 445 -8.46 19.21 2.50
C THR A 445 -7.49 19.27 3.67
N GLN A 446 -6.23 19.66 3.45
CA GLN A 446 -5.23 19.80 4.52
C GLN A 446 -5.64 20.83 5.59
N MET A 447 -6.26 21.94 5.18
CA MET A 447 -6.76 22.95 6.12
C MET A 447 -7.92 22.41 6.97
N ALA A 448 -8.85 21.66 6.38
CA ALA A 448 -9.96 21.04 7.12
C ALA A 448 -9.44 20.03 8.15
N GLU A 449 -8.46 19.21 7.78
CA GLU A 449 -7.80 18.29 8.68
C GLU A 449 -7.14 19.01 9.87
N LEU A 450 -6.42 20.11 9.62
CA LEU A 450 -5.81 20.93 10.69
C LEU A 450 -6.87 21.52 11.63
N LEU A 451 -8.00 21.99 11.09
CA LEU A 451 -9.11 22.52 11.89
C LEU A 451 -9.74 21.44 12.77
N ALA A 452 -9.98 20.25 12.22
CA ALA A 452 -10.53 19.13 12.98
C ALA A 452 -9.59 18.69 14.11
N TRP A 453 -8.28 18.66 13.84
CA TRP A 453 -7.27 18.40 14.87
C TRP A 453 -7.26 19.48 15.95
N SER A 454 -7.29 20.76 15.54
CA SER A 454 -7.36 21.91 16.45
C SER A 454 -8.61 21.88 17.33
N ALA A 455 -9.76 21.47 16.78
CA ALA A 455 -11.00 21.33 17.53
C ALA A 455 -10.87 20.28 18.64
N ARG A 456 -10.25 19.13 18.35
CA ARG A 456 -10.00 18.07 19.36
C ARG A 456 -9.08 18.56 20.48
N ILE A 457 -8.02 19.28 20.13
CA ILE A 457 -7.11 19.89 21.12
C ILE A 457 -7.88 20.80 22.09
N LEU A 458 -8.71 21.70 21.55
CA LEU A 458 -9.49 22.62 22.38
C LEU A 458 -10.57 21.92 23.21
N ASP A 459 -11.16 20.84 22.71
CA ASP A 459 -12.13 20.01 23.42
C ASP A 459 -11.48 19.36 24.65
N GLN A 460 -10.30 18.75 24.48
CA GLN A 460 -9.53 18.16 25.58
C GLN A 460 -9.05 19.18 26.61
N LEU A 461 -8.68 20.40 26.19
CA LEU A 461 -8.32 21.47 27.13
C LEU A 461 -9.50 21.87 28.00
N GLN A 462 -10.70 21.94 27.44
CA GLN A 462 -11.90 22.32 28.21
C GLN A 462 -12.28 21.26 29.24
N ASP A 463 -12.13 19.97 28.90
CA ASP A 463 -12.37 18.89 29.85
C ASP A 463 -11.29 18.85 30.95
N GLY A 464 -10.07 19.30 30.63
CA GLY A 464 -8.96 19.37 31.59
C GLY A 464 -8.87 20.66 32.42
N GLU A 465 -9.52 21.76 32.02
CA GLU A 465 -9.37 23.09 32.67
C GLU A 465 -9.62 23.03 34.19
N GLU A 466 -10.68 22.34 34.64
CA GLU A 466 -10.97 22.20 36.09
C GLU A 466 -9.92 21.36 36.85
N GLU A 467 -9.35 20.34 36.20
CA GLU A 467 -8.31 19.49 36.80
C GLU A 467 -6.94 20.18 36.81
N PHE A 468 -6.65 20.96 35.75
CA PHE A 468 -5.47 21.82 35.66
C PHE A 468 -5.52 22.92 36.72
N GLU A 469 -6.62 23.64 36.87
CA GLU A 469 -6.78 24.70 37.87
C GLU A 469 -6.70 24.17 39.32
N LYS A 470 -7.25 22.97 39.58
CA LYS A 470 -7.11 22.29 40.88
C LYS A 470 -5.68 21.85 41.17
N LYS A 471 -4.93 21.36 40.18
CA LYS A 471 -3.51 20.99 40.36
C LYS A 471 -2.61 22.23 40.55
N ILE A 472 -2.95 23.35 39.92
CA ILE A 472 -2.23 24.63 40.03
C ILE A 472 -2.39 25.25 41.43
N SER A 473 -3.55 25.08 42.04
CA SER A 473 -3.88 25.64 43.37
C SER A 473 -3.35 24.82 44.56
N GLY A 474 -2.82 23.60 44.33
CA GLY A 474 -2.48 22.65 45.40
C GLY A 474 -0.99 22.36 45.68
N GLN A 475 -0.01 22.98 44.99
CA GLN A 475 1.42 22.67 45.18
C GLN A 475 2.31 23.93 45.28
N ASP A 476 2.84 24.19 46.49
CA ASP A 476 3.47 25.47 46.85
C ASP A 476 4.98 25.64 46.55
N ASN A 477 5.71 24.65 46.01
CA ASN A 477 7.17 24.79 45.80
C ASN A 477 7.73 24.43 44.41
N LYS A 478 6.98 23.75 43.53
CA LYS A 478 7.36 23.52 42.11
C LYS A 478 6.79 24.58 41.14
N GLN A 479 6.05 25.58 41.64
CA GLN A 479 5.24 26.52 40.85
C GLN A 479 6.02 27.43 39.89
N LYS A 480 7.28 27.79 40.20
CA LYS A 480 8.03 28.75 39.36
C LYS A 480 8.46 28.20 38.00
N SER A 481 8.66 26.89 37.86
CA SER A 481 9.13 26.30 36.59
C SER A 481 8.01 25.91 35.63
N HIS A 482 6.74 26.00 36.04
CA HIS A 482 5.59 25.66 35.19
C HIS A 482 4.62 26.83 34.95
N SER A 483 4.73 27.93 35.71
CA SER A 483 3.86 29.10 35.52
C SER A 483 4.04 29.73 34.14
N LYS A 484 5.26 29.66 33.57
CA LYS A 484 5.58 30.17 32.24
C LYS A 484 4.89 29.32 31.15
N GLU A 485 4.99 28.01 31.23
CA GLU A 485 4.39 27.04 30.32
C GLU A 485 2.86 27.13 30.34
N LEU A 486 2.26 27.29 31.52
CA LEU A 486 0.81 27.48 31.66
C LEU A 486 0.33 28.79 31.04
N SER A 487 1.07 29.89 31.25
CA SER A 487 0.76 31.17 30.60
C SER A 487 0.84 31.07 29.07
N GLN A 488 1.83 30.29 28.57
CA GLN A 488 2.01 30.03 27.15
C GLN A 488 0.87 29.17 26.58
N ILE A 489 0.47 28.10 27.30
CA ILE A 489 -0.67 27.25 26.91
C ILE A 489 -1.93 28.10 26.75
N LYS A 490 -2.22 29.01 27.69
CA LYS A 490 -3.39 29.89 27.61
C LYS A 490 -3.33 30.81 26.37
N GLN A 491 -2.17 31.45 26.15
CA GLN A 491 -1.96 32.31 24.99
C GLN A 491 -2.13 31.54 23.66
N ASP A 492 -1.55 30.35 23.56
CA ASP A 492 -1.63 29.50 22.37
C ASP A 492 -3.05 28.96 22.16
N THR A 493 -3.78 28.66 23.23
CA THR A 493 -5.19 28.23 23.19
C THR A 493 -6.09 29.35 22.64
N ASP A 494 -5.90 30.59 23.11
CA ASP A 494 -6.64 31.75 22.61
C ASP A 494 -6.32 32.02 21.13
N ALA A 495 -5.04 31.93 20.76
CA ALA A 495 -4.59 32.07 19.38
C ALA A 495 -5.20 30.99 18.47
N LEU A 496 -5.16 29.72 18.89
CA LEU A 496 -5.71 28.57 18.16
C LEU A 496 -7.22 28.71 17.96
N THR A 497 -7.93 29.09 19.03
CA THR A 497 -9.38 29.36 19.02
C THR A 497 -9.71 30.47 18.01
N GLY A 498 -8.94 31.56 18.02
CA GLY A 498 -9.10 32.67 17.08
C GLY A 498 -8.93 32.24 15.61
N GLN A 499 -7.89 31.46 15.31
CA GLN A 499 -7.64 30.92 13.96
C GLN A 499 -8.75 29.97 13.51
N LEU A 500 -9.15 29.03 14.37
CA LEU A 500 -10.21 28.06 14.09
C LEU A 500 -11.52 28.77 13.76
N ILE A 501 -11.92 29.77 14.56
CA ILE A 501 -13.14 30.54 14.33
C ILE A 501 -13.08 31.26 12.98
N LYS A 502 -11.98 31.97 12.73
CA LYS A 502 -11.79 32.77 11.51
C LYS A 502 -11.90 31.89 10.26
N ILE A 503 -11.10 30.82 10.21
CA ILE A 503 -10.97 29.99 9.01
C ILE A 503 -12.23 29.14 8.80
N THR A 504 -12.81 28.54 9.85
CA THR A 504 -14.06 27.76 9.72
C THR A 504 -15.18 28.63 9.14
N ARG A 505 -15.31 29.89 9.60
CA ARG A 505 -16.28 30.84 9.05
C ARG A 505 -16.02 31.15 7.58
N GLU A 506 -14.76 31.35 7.19
CA GLU A 506 -14.37 31.59 5.80
C GLU A 506 -14.67 30.39 4.89
N LEU A 507 -14.33 29.17 5.31
CA LEU A 507 -14.62 27.93 4.56
C LEU A 507 -16.13 27.73 4.39
N VAL A 508 -16.91 27.84 5.47
CA VAL A 508 -18.37 27.66 5.41
C VAL A 508 -19.06 28.75 4.61
N LYS A 509 -18.62 30.00 4.75
CA LYS A 509 -19.10 31.10 3.89
C LYS A 509 -18.79 30.83 2.42
N GLY A 510 -17.60 30.30 2.14
CA GLY A 510 -17.17 29.91 0.81
C GLY A 510 -18.08 28.87 0.16
N MET A 511 -18.59 27.90 0.93
CA MET A 511 -19.46 26.83 0.45
C MET A 511 -20.88 27.27 0.05
N VAL A 512 -21.40 28.35 0.65
CA VAL A 512 -22.86 28.63 0.67
C VAL A 512 -23.28 29.70 -0.35
N ASP A 513 -22.35 30.53 -0.83
CA ASP A 513 -22.69 31.71 -1.62
C ASP A 513 -22.79 31.43 -3.14
N SER A 514 -23.41 30.32 -3.58
CA SER A 514 -23.44 29.92 -4.99
C SER A 514 -24.62 30.46 -5.82
N ARG A 515 -25.62 31.18 -5.25
CA ARG A 515 -26.81 31.61 -6.02
C ARG A 515 -27.40 33.00 -5.77
N LYS A 516 -26.79 33.86 -4.94
CA LYS A 516 -27.34 35.21 -4.74
C LYS A 516 -26.60 36.25 -5.56
N GLY A 517 -27.05 36.43 -6.81
CA GLY A 517 -26.82 37.66 -7.57
C GLY A 517 -26.16 37.46 -8.93
N SER A 518 -26.95 37.21 -9.97
CA SER A 518 -26.56 37.58 -11.33
C SER A 518 -27.74 38.19 -12.08
N ASN A 519 -27.62 39.49 -12.30
CA ASN A 519 -28.39 40.26 -13.25
C ASN A 519 -28.29 39.60 -14.65
N PRO A 520 -29.39 39.34 -15.39
CA PRO A 520 -29.40 38.43 -16.55
C PRO A 520 -28.77 38.97 -17.85
N LYS A 521 -28.04 40.10 -17.85
CA LYS A 521 -27.63 40.78 -19.09
C LYS A 521 -26.21 40.49 -19.61
N VAL A 522 -25.46 39.57 -19.00
CA VAL A 522 -24.23 39.03 -19.60
C VAL A 522 -24.18 37.54 -19.32
N PRO A 523 -24.14 36.66 -20.35
CA PRO A 523 -23.94 35.23 -20.14
C PRO A 523 -22.51 35.02 -19.64
N LYS A 524 -22.36 35.02 -18.31
CA LYS A 524 -21.09 34.65 -17.69
C LYS A 524 -20.89 33.15 -17.87
N CYS A 525 -19.68 32.76 -18.28
CA CYS A 525 -19.23 31.37 -18.29
C CYS A 525 -19.65 30.69 -16.95
N PRO A 526 -20.46 29.60 -16.97
CA PRO A 526 -20.95 28.94 -15.76
C PRO A 526 -19.81 28.36 -14.89
N VAL A 527 -18.62 28.20 -15.47
CA VAL A 527 -17.40 27.71 -14.81
C VAL A 527 -16.61 28.84 -14.12
N CYS A 528 -16.73 30.08 -14.60
CA CYS A 528 -15.76 31.16 -14.38
C CYS A 528 -16.28 32.33 -13.52
N SER A 529 -17.57 32.37 -13.17
CA SER A 529 -18.21 33.55 -12.58
C SER A 529 -17.94 33.78 -11.08
N ASP A 530 -17.31 32.84 -10.37
CA ASP A 530 -17.24 32.86 -8.91
C ASP A 530 -15.81 32.94 -8.36
N LYS A 531 -15.51 34.08 -7.72
CA LYS A 531 -14.31 34.33 -6.92
C LYS A 531 -14.13 33.27 -5.82
N LYS A 532 -12.88 32.82 -5.60
CA LYS A 532 -12.28 32.31 -4.34
C LYS A 532 -13.12 31.37 -3.43
N LYS A 533 -14.10 30.61 -3.93
CA LYS A 533 -15.01 29.78 -3.12
C LYS A 533 -14.76 28.28 -3.29
N ILE A 534 -14.92 27.52 -2.21
CA ILE A 534 -14.87 26.04 -2.21
C ILE A 534 -16.19 25.51 -2.76
N ARG A 535 -16.13 24.77 -3.87
CA ARG A 535 -17.30 24.05 -4.40
C ARG A 535 -17.17 22.58 -4.04
N LEU A 536 -18.01 22.09 -3.13
CA LEU A 536 -18.11 20.65 -2.79
C LEU A 536 -18.32 19.78 -4.03
N ALA A 537 -18.92 20.34 -5.09
CA ALA A 537 -19.08 19.69 -6.37
C ALA A 537 -17.77 19.24 -7.04
N ARG A 538 -16.67 19.96 -6.78
CA ARG A 538 -15.35 19.77 -7.40
C ARG A 538 -14.41 18.87 -6.58
N LEU A 539 -14.76 18.58 -5.33
CA LEU A 539 -14.02 17.60 -4.54
C LEU A 539 -14.25 16.21 -5.13
N SER A 540 -13.20 15.39 -5.16
CA SER A 540 -13.34 13.97 -5.45
C SER A 540 -14.24 13.29 -4.41
N GLY A 541 -14.71 12.07 -4.67
CA GLY A 541 -15.56 11.34 -3.73
C GLY A 541 -14.93 11.23 -2.33
N GLU A 542 -13.65 10.87 -2.30
CA GLU A 542 -12.86 10.70 -1.07
C GLU A 542 -12.53 12.03 -0.40
N ASP A 543 -12.05 13.02 -1.17
CA ASP A 543 -11.71 14.35 -0.61
C ASP A 543 -12.96 15.02 -0.03
N TYR A 544 -14.10 14.85 -0.70
CA TYR A 544 -15.39 15.33 -0.21
C TYR A 544 -15.74 14.70 1.13
N GLN A 545 -15.66 13.37 1.24
CA GLN A 545 -16.02 12.67 2.46
C GLN A 545 -15.12 13.07 3.63
N SER A 546 -13.80 13.07 3.41
CA SER A 546 -12.81 13.49 4.41
C SER A 546 -13.07 14.92 4.88
N PHE A 547 -13.26 15.85 3.94
CA PHE A 547 -13.53 17.26 4.24
C PHE A 547 -14.84 17.42 5.04
N VAL A 548 -15.90 16.70 4.68
CA VAL A 548 -17.20 16.77 5.38
C VAL A 548 -17.07 16.25 6.81
N ASP A 549 -16.44 15.10 7.00
CA ASP A 549 -16.27 14.49 8.32
C ASP A 549 -15.45 15.41 9.26
N ASP A 550 -14.39 16.02 8.73
CA ASP A 550 -13.53 16.91 9.51
C ASP A 550 -14.24 18.22 9.91
N ILE A 551 -14.95 18.86 8.97
CA ILE A 551 -15.73 20.07 9.30
C ILE A 551 -16.89 19.76 10.24
N THR A 552 -17.55 18.61 10.07
CA THR A 552 -18.61 18.15 11.00
C THR A 552 -18.08 18.07 12.42
N ARG A 553 -16.91 17.45 12.59
CA ARG A 553 -16.23 17.32 13.88
C ARG A 553 -15.97 18.69 14.53
N VAL A 554 -15.49 19.67 13.76
CA VAL A 554 -15.26 21.05 14.25
C VAL A 554 -16.55 21.68 14.78
N LEU A 555 -17.66 21.52 14.04
CA LEU A 555 -18.94 22.12 14.40
C LEU A 555 -19.66 21.39 15.55
N SER A 556 -19.30 20.14 15.80
CA SER A 556 -19.88 19.29 16.85
C SER A 556 -19.11 19.29 18.16
N ALA A 557 -17.89 19.83 18.21
CA ALA A 557 -17.09 19.93 19.43
C ALA A 557 -17.85 20.61 20.58
N LYS A 558 -17.63 20.16 21.83
CA LYS A 558 -18.34 20.64 23.03
C LYS A 558 -18.20 22.16 23.20
N GLY A 559 -17.00 22.67 22.90
CA GLY A 559 -16.65 24.08 22.92
C GLY A 559 -17.21 24.95 21.78
N ALA A 560 -17.79 24.37 20.73
CA ALA A 560 -18.18 25.10 19.52
C ALA A 560 -19.18 26.24 19.80
N LYS A 561 -20.07 26.09 20.80
CA LYS A 561 -21.00 27.15 21.20
C LYS A 561 -20.29 28.36 21.80
N LYS A 562 -19.20 28.14 22.55
CA LYS A 562 -18.32 29.18 23.11
C LYS A 562 -17.58 29.92 21.99
N TRP A 563 -17.07 29.18 21.00
CA TRP A 563 -16.29 29.73 19.88
C TRP A 563 -17.13 30.55 18.89
N PHE A 564 -18.25 29.98 18.44
CA PHE A 564 -19.04 30.54 17.35
C PHE A 564 -20.24 31.37 17.84
N GLY A 565 -20.62 31.25 19.12
CA GLY A 565 -21.72 31.99 19.73
C GLY A 565 -23.04 31.78 18.99
N LYS A 566 -23.82 32.86 18.84
CA LYS A 566 -25.12 32.86 18.12
C LYS A 566 -25.00 32.44 16.64
N SER A 567 -23.81 32.47 16.05
CA SER A 567 -23.58 32.09 14.65
C SER A 567 -23.46 30.57 14.44
N LEU A 568 -23.22 29.75 15.48
CA LEU A 568 -23.02 28.31 15.32
C LEU A 568 -24.18 27.65 14.57
N ASN A 569 -25.42 27.93 14.98
CA ASN A 569 -26.61 27.35 14.37
C ASN A 569 -26.73 27.76 12.89
N GLN A 570 -26.40 29.01 12.57
CA GLN A 570 -26.40 29.48 11.18
C GLN A 570 -25.33 28.75 10.34
N ILE A 571 -24.14 28.54 10.90
CA ILE A 571 -23.03 27.81 10.25
C ILE A 571 -23.42 26.34 10.02
N LYS A 572 -23.94 25.65 11.05
CA LYS A 572 -24.42 24.26 10.96
C LYS A 572 -25.50 24.09 9.90
N GLN A 573 -26.51 24.97 9.88
CA GLN A 573 -27.58 24.94 8.87
C GLN A 573 -27.05 25.15 7.46
N LYS A 574 -26.15 26.12 7.29
CA LYS A 574 -25.51 26.45 6.01
C LYS A 574 -24.68 25.28 5.48
N PHE A 575 -23.84 24.68 6.34
CA PHE A 575 -23.02 23.53 6.00
C PHE A 575 -23.89 22.31 5.64
N THR A 576 -24.87 21.97 6.49
CA THR A 576 -25.81 20.86 6.25
C THR A 576 -26.52 21.02 4.91
N ARG A 577 -26.94 22.24 4.56
CA ARG A 577 -27.57 22.54 3.27
C ARG A 577 -26.61 22.31 2.10
N ALA A 578 -25.36 22.76 2.20
CA ALA A 578 -24.36 22.59 1.15
C ALA A 578 -24.02 21.10 0.91
N VAL A 579 -23.86 20.33 1.98
CA VAL A 579 -23.65 18.87 1.92
C VAL A 579 -24.86 18.19 1.27
N THR A 580 -26.07 18.49 1.76
CA THR A 580 -27.33 17.93 1.22
C THR A 580 -27.50 18.22 -0.27
N GLU A 581 -27.13 19.41 -0.76
CA GLU A 581 -27.22 19.75 -2.18
C GLU A 581 -26.28 18.88 -3.03
N LYS A 582 -25.04 18.63 -2.56
CA LYS A 582 -24.09 17.75 -3.24
C LYS A 582 -24.55 16.28 -3.21
N GLU A 583 -25.05 15.79 -2.08
CA GLU A 583 -25.52 14.39 -1.99
C GLU A 583 -26.75 14.13 -2.86
N LYS A 584 -27.68 15.09 -2.97
CA LYS A 584 -28.82 14.99 -3.89
C LYS A 584 -28.38 14.81 -5.34
N THR A 585 -27.25 15.38 -5.74
CA THR A 585 -26.67 15.17 -7.07
C THR A 585 -25.96 13.83 -7.24
N LYS A 586 -25.68 13.08 -6.16
CA LYS A 586 -24.92 11.81 -6.19
C LYS A 586 -25.78 10.54 -6.18
N GLY A 587 -27.08 10.59 -5.88
CA GLY A 587 -27.93 9.39 -5.76
C GLY A 587 -27.91 8.77 -4.35
N GLU A 588 -28.79 7.78 -4.10
CA GLU A 588 -29.36 7.42 -2.78
C GLU A 588 -28.44 6.79 -1.69
N ASP A 589 -27.14 6.58 -1.93
CA ASP A 589 -26.24 5.80 -1.04
C ASP A 589 -25.88 6.41 0.34
N LEU A 590 -26.54 7.48 0.79
CA LEU A 590 -26.07 8.26 1.95
C LEU A 590 -27.11 8.46 3.07
N HIS A 591 -28.21 7.69 3.13
CA HIS A 591 -29.21 7.89 4.20
C HIS A 591 -28.60 7.80 5.62
N ILE A 592 -27.74 6.79 5.87
CA ILE A 592 -27.03 6.65 7.14
C ILE A 592 -26.05 7.80 7.37
N HIS A 593 -25.33 8.25 6.34
CA HIS A 593 -24.42 9.38 6.47
C HIS A 593 -25.17 10.68 6.79
N ARG A 594 -26.33 10.91 6.18
CA ARG A 594 -27.23 12.02 6.53
C ARG A 594 -27.74 11.93 7.95
N LEU A 595 -28.12 10.73 8.41
CA LEU A 595 -28.55 10.52 9.80
C LEU A 595 -27.40 10.77 10.77
N LYS A 596 -26.18 10.28 10.47
CA LYS A 596 -24.98 10.50 11.27
C LYS A 596 -24.61 11.98 11.32
N LEU A 597 -24.53 12.64 10.17
CA LEU A 597 -24.30 14.08 10.05
C LEU A 597 -25.37 14.87 10.81
N ARG A 598 -26.65 14.49 10.67
CA ARG A 598 -27.74 15.09 11.44
C ARG A 598 -27.50 14.88 12.91
N ASN A 599 -27.31 13.65 13.38
CA ASN A 599 -27.13 13.31 14.79
C ASN A 599 -25.93 14.06 15.41
N GLU A 600 -24.80 14.09 14.71
CA GLU A 600 -23.59 14.80 15.13
C GLU A 600 -23.79 16.32 15.16
N LEU A 601 -24.55 16.89 14.20
CA LEU A 601 -24.81 18.33 14.15
C LEU A 601 -26.05 18.78 14.96
N THR A 602 -27.03 17.91 15.21
CA THR A 602 -28.28 18.19 15.96
C THR A 602 -27.92 18.61 17.38
N LEU A 603 -28.38 19.73 17.93
CA LEU A 603 -29.71 20.36 17.94
C LEU A 603 -30.83 19.50 18.55
N TYR A 604 -30.49 18.41 19.26
CA TYR A 604 -31.43 17.84 20.22
C TYR A 604 -31.63 18.87 21.34
N THR A 605 -32.70 19.66 21.26
CA THR A 605 -33.30 20.22 22.47
C THR A 605 -33.78 19.02 23.26
N SER A 606 -33.09 18.71 24.36
CA SER A 606 -33.57 17.80 25.39
C SER A 606 -35.05 18.08 25.61
N THR A 607 -35.92 17.17 25.19
CA THR A 607 -37.26 17.14 25.74
C THR A 607 -37.08 16.75 27.20
N ASN A 608 -37.63 17.54 28.13
CA ASN A 608 -37.59 17.24 29.58
C ASN A 608 -38.20 15.88 29.95
N ALA A 609 -38.75 15.15 28.99
CA ALA A 609 -39.01 13.72 29.04
C ALA A 609 -38.01 13.02 28.10
N CYS A 610 -37.07 12.26 28.67
CA CYS A 610 -36.24 11.35 27.91
C CYS A 610 -37.16 10.32 27.23
N SER A 611 -37.22 10.32 25.90
CA SER A 611 -38.08 9.40 25.13
C SER A 611 -37.72 7.91 25.29
N TRP A 612 -36.61 7.61 25.97
CA TRP A 612 -36.17 6.25 26.32
C TRP A 612 -36.70 5.78 27.68
N CYS A 613 -37.13 6.71 28.55
CA CYS A 613 -37.85 6.36 29.75
C CYS A 613 -39.24 5.92 29.30
N MET A 614 -39.47 4.61 29.21
CA MET A 614 -40.80 4.05 28.96
C MET A 614 -41.83 4.70 29.89
N ASP A 615 -43.06 4.82 29.41
CA ASP A 615 -44.20 5.32 30.19
C ASP A 615 -44.18 4.74 31.61
N ASP A 616 -44.41 5.60 32.60
CA ASP A 616 -44.23 5.31 34.02
C ASP A 616 -45.10 4.12 34.48
N GLU A 617 -46.21 3.88 33.79
CA GLU A 617 -47.13 2.76 34.03
C GLU A 617 -46.59 1.41 33.53
N PHE A 618 -45.99 1.38 32.34
CA PHE A 618 -45.42 0.17 31.74
C PHE A 618 -44.13 -0.25 32.47
N TYR A 619 -43.33 0.74 32.89
CA TYR A 619 -42.09 0.53 33.63
C TYR A 619 -42.32 -0.09 35.02
N LYS A 620 -43.30 0.43 35.79
CA LYS A 620 -43.62 -0.02 37.16
C LYS A 620 -44.03 -1.49 37.24
N THR A 621 -44.64 -2.01 36.19
CA THR A 621 -45.27 -3.34 36.22
C THR A 621 -44.32 -4.46 35.80
N PHE A 622 -43.38 -4.22 34.88
CA PHE A 622 -42.54 -5.28 34.29
C PHE A 622 -41.03 -4.96 34.22
N PHE A 623 -40.62 -3.70 34.03
CA PHE A 623 -39.22 -3.37 33.76
C PHE A 623 -38.39 -3.12 35.02
N ASN A 624 -39.03 -2.57 36.07
CA ASN A 624 -38.39 -2.19 37.32
C ASN A 624 -37.78 -3.37 38.11
N ASN A 625 -38.29 -4.58 37.91
CA ASN A 625 -37.82 -5.78 38.62
C ASN A 625 -36.62 -6.47 37.95
N HIS A 626 -36.26 -6.09 36.72
CA HIS A 626 -35.29 -6.85 35.90
C HIS A 626 -34.12 -6.03 35.32
N PHE A 627 -34.31 -4.73 34.98
CA PHE A 627 -33.28 -3.94 34.30
C PHE A 627 -32.98 -2.57 34.94
N SER A 628 -33.69 -2.18 36.00
CA SER A 628 -33.52 -0.90 36.72
C SER A 628 -32.08 -0.69 37.21
N GLN A 629 -31.44 -1.76 37.69
CA GLN A 629 -30.06 -1.77 38.19
C GLN A 629 -28.99 -1.60 37.09
N LEU A 630 -29.37 -1.58 35.80
CA LEU A 630 -28.46 -1.40 34.65
C LEU A 630 -28.61 -0.02 33.97
N THR A 631 -29.53 0.85 34.42
CA THR A 631 -29.80 2.16 33.79
C THR A 631 -29.36 3.35 34.67
N PRO A 632 -28.32 4.13 34.27
CA PRO A 632 -27.73 5.18 35.10
C PRO A 632 -28.68 6.33 35.46
N CYS A 633 -29.63 6.66 34.59
CA CYS A 633 -30.55 7.79 34.76
C CYS A 633 -31.57 7.61 35.90
N ARG A 634 -31.71 6.39 36.46
CA ARG A 634 -32.67 6.10 37.54
C ARG A 634 -32.04 5.47 38.79
N LEU A 635 -30.77 5.03 38.74
CA LEU A 635 -30.00 4.65 39.94
C LEU A 635 -29.96 5.78 40.98
N ALA A 636 -29.89 7.04 40.53
CA ALA A 636 -29.97 8.22 41.40
C ALA A 636 -31.36 8.44 42.05
N ALA A 637 -32.41 7.76 41.59
CA ALA A 637 -33.77 7.89 42.12
C ALA A 637 -34.13 6.79 43.14
N ASP A 638 -33.46 5.63 43.10
CA ASP A 638 -33.75 4.47 43.96
C ASP A 638 -32.84 4.36 45.21
N ASP A 639 -31.79 5.18 45.35
CA ASP A 639 -30.96 5.26 46.57
C ASP A 639 -31.74 5.65 47.85
N ASN A 640 -33.01 6.04 47.73
CA ASN A 640 -33.88 6.41 48.86
C ASN A 640 -34.76 5.27 49.41
N LYS A 641 -34.68 4.04 48.89
CA LYS A 641 -35.45 2.90 49.40
C LYS A 641 -34.51 1.79 49.78
N GLY A 642 -34.29 1.59 51.09
CA GLY A 642 -33.38 0.60 51.67
C GLY A 642 -33.79 -0.86 51.43
N GLU A 643 -33.96 -1.27 50.18
CA GLU A 643 -34.12 -2.66 49.79
C GLU A 643 -32.74 -3.35 49.75
N THR A 644 -32.64 -4.47 50.47
CA THR A 644 -31.46 -5.35 50.46
C THR A 644 -31.25 -5.93 49.07
N ILE A 645 -30.19 -5.52 48.40
CA ILE A 645 -29.74 -6.05 47.10
C ILE A 645 -29.45 -7.55 47.27
N ASP A 646 -30.10 -8.39 46.46
CA ASP A 646 -29.82 -9.83 46.38
C ASP A 646 -28.39 -10.04 45.81
N PRO A 647 -27.44 -10.60 46.59
CA PRO A 647 -26.06 -10.80 46.15
C PRO A 647 -25.90 -11.78 44.98
N ARG A 648 -26.98 -12.44 44.53
CA ARG A 648 -26.98 -13.33 43.35
C ARG A 648 -27.31 -12.60 42.04
N ARG A 649 -27.74 -11.33 42.08
CA ARG A 649 -28.05 -10.53 40.87
C ARG A 649 -26.86 -9.63 40.51
N LEU A 650 -26.39 -9.76 39.27
CA LEU A 650 -25.33 -8.90 38.73
C LEU A 650 -25.86 -7.45 38.61
N CYS A 651 -25.20 -6.51 39.28
CA CYS A 651 -25.48 -5.08 39.14
C CYS A 651 -24.62 -4.46 38.01
N ALA A 652 -24.83 -3.18 37.70
CA ALA A 652 -24.02 -2.46 36.70
C ALA A 652 -22.52 -2.52 36.99
N LEU A 653 -22.10 -2.43 38.27
CA LEU A 653 -20.68 -2.50 38.66
C LEU A 653 -20.06 -3.88 38.42
N ASP A 654 -20.83 -4.97 38.62
CA ASP A 654 -20.36 -6.31 38.31
C ASP A 654 -20.16 -6.48 36.79
N TYR A 655 -21.08 -5.93 36.00
CA TYR A 655 -20.98 -5.92 34.54
C TYR A 655 -19.76 -5.13 34.08
N ASP A 656 -19.53 -3.93 34.64
CA ASP A 656 -18.35 -3.12 34.35
C ASP A 656 -17.06 -3.88 34.68
N LYS A 657 -16.99 -4.56 35.83
CA LYS A 657 -15.82 -5.37 36.23
C LYS A 657 -15.60 -6.58 35.31
N ILE A 658 -16.66 -7.27 34.90
CA ILE A 658 -16.59 -8.38 33.93
C ILE A 658 -16.08 -7.87 32.59
N MET A 659 -16.65 -6.76 32.10
CA MET A 659 -16.24 -6.14 30.84
C MET A 659 -14.80 -5.65 30.92
N GLU A 660 -14.36 -5.02 32.02
CA GLU A 660 -12.99 -4.60 32.25
C GLU A 660 -12.02 -5.80 32.29
N THR A 661 -12.39 -6.90 32.95
CA THR A 661 -11.56 -8.10 33.02
C THR A 661 -11.41 -8.75 31.64
N HIS A 662 -12.52 -8.87 30.90
CA HIS A 662 -12.53 -9.38 29.53
C HIS A 662 -11.69 -8.48 28.60
N GLU A 663 -11.84 -7.17 28.72
CA GLU A 663 -11.10 -6.16 27.98
C GLU A 663 -9.60 -6.24 28.24
N ASN A 664 -9.20 -6.36 29.51
CA ASN A 664 -7.80 -6.51 29.89
C ASN A 664 -7.20 -7.82 29.34
N HIS A 665 -7.94 -8.94 29.42
CA HIS A 665 -7.49 -10.20 28.84
C HIS A 665 -7.31 -10.09 27.32
N PHE A 666 -8.29 -9.53 26.62
CA PHE A 666 -8.22 -9.29 25.18
C PHE A 666 -7.03 -8.40 24.79
N ARG A 667 -6.78 -7.31 25.53
CA ARG A 667 -5.62 -6.43 25.31
C ARG A 667 -4.27 -7.14 25.47
N ARG A 668 -4.16 -8.14 26.37
CA ARG A 668 -2.93 -8.92 26.53
C ARG A 668 -2.63 -9.73 25.27
N HIS A 669 -3.65 -10.37 24.68
CA HIS A 669 -3.54 -11.09 23.40
C HIS A 669 -3.19 -10.17 22.22
N LEU A 670 -3.44 -8.88 22.30
CA LEU A 670 -3.11 -7.94 21.22
C LEU A 670 -1.74 -7.27 21.36
N SER A 671 -1.25 -7.02 22.58
CA SER A 671 -0.16 -6.04 22.81
C SER A 671 1.17 -6.63 23.30
N LYS A 672 1.19 -7.85 23.80
CA LYS A 672 2.34 -8.38 24.54
C LYS A 672 3.08 -9.45 23.75
N PRO A 673 4.40 -9.31 23.51
CA PRO A 673 5.23 -10.40 23.02
C PRO A 673 5.07 -11.63 23.91
N THR A 674 5.04 -12.79 23.30
CA THR A 674 4.85 -14.04 24.03
C THR A 674 6.16 -14.76 24.29
N LYS A 675 6.19 -15.48 25.42
CA LYS A 675 7.33 -16.29 25.86
C LYS A 675 6.99 -17.77 25.70
N HIS A 676 7.79 -18.47 24.91
CA HIS A 676 7.68 -19.90 24.66
C HIS A 676 8.90 -20.61 25.25
N GLU A 677 8.72 -21.87 25.67
CA GLU A 677 9.82 -22.63 26.28
C GLU A 677 10.92 -22.89 25.25
N SER A 678 12.17 -22.65 25.64
CA SER A 678 13.33 -22.99 24.81
C SER A 678 13.66 -24.48 24.93
N PRO A 679 14.09 -25.15 23.84
CA PRO A 679 14.61 -26.52 23.93
C PRO A 679 15.85 -26.56 24.86
N PRO A 680 16.06 -27.66 25.61
CA PRO A 680 17.27 -27.84 26.42
C PRO A 680 18.51 -27.94 25.52
N GLY A 681 19.61 -27.31 25.95
CA GLY A 681 20.92 -27.34 25.27
C GLY A 681 21.46 -28.76 25.11
N ALA A 682 22.24 -29.00 24.05
CA ALA A 682 22.69 -30.32 23.62
C ALA A 682 23.81 -30.97 24.48
N LEU A 683 23.99 -30.56 25.75
CA LEU A 683 24.98 -31.16 26.64
C LEU A 683 24.31 -31.63 27.94
N ASN A 684 24.44 -32.93 28.21
CA ASN A 684 24.08 -33.61 29.45
C ASN A 684 24.18 -32.67 30.67
N ASN A 685 23.05 -32.35 31.29
CA ASN A 685 22.94 -31.57 32.52
C ASN A 685 23.46 -30.11 32.52
N SER A 686 23.70 -29.48 31.37
CA SER A 686 24.01 -28.03 31.39
C SER A 686 22.72 -27.22 31.66
N LYS A 687 22.73 -26.46 32.76
CA LYS A 687 21.62 -25.63 33.27
C LYS A 687 21.27 -24.41 32.39
N PHE A 688 21.80 -24.32 31.18
CA PHE A 688 21.72 -23.09 30.37
C PHE A 688 20.79 -23.28 29.15
N PRO A 689 19.71 -22.48 29.04
CA PRO A 689 18.77 -22.58 27.93
C PRO A 689 19.41 -22.17 26.60
N ILE A 690 18.93 -22.77 25.50
CA ILE A 690 19.29 -22.38 24.13
C ILE A 690 18.90 -20.91 23.94
N LYS A 691 19.84 -20.09 23.43
CA LYS A 691 19.66 -18.64 23.30
C LYS A 691 18.64 -18.29 22.23
N ALA A 692 18.69 -18.92 21.06
CA ALA A 692 17.70 -18.70 20.00
C ALA A 692 17.33 -19.98 19.26
N ALA A 693 16.08 -20.06 18.80
CA ALA A 693 15.59 -21.21 18.04
C ALA A 693 14.53 -20.79 17.01
N VAL A 694 14.47 -21.51 15.88
CA VAL A 694 13.41 -21.33 14.87
C VAL A 694 12.42 -22.47 14.97
N HIS A 695 11.14 -22.14 15.06
CA HIS A 695 10.03 -23.04 15.32
C HIS A 695 8.99 -22.98 14.20
N PHE A 696 8.51 -24.14 13.75
CA PHE A 696 7.28 -24.27 12.99
C PHE A 696 6.11 -24.60 13.93
N PHE A 697 5.00 -23.90 13.76
CA PHE A 697 3.76 -24.14 14.47
C PHE A 697 2.58 -24.41 13.53
N GLY A 698 1.91 -25.55 13.72
CA GLY A 698 0.65 -25.86 13.06
C GLY A 698 -0.51 -25.10 13.70
N LEU A 699 -1.17 -24.23 12.93
CA LEU A 699 -2.42 -23.58 13.34
C LEU A 699 -3.59 -24.00 12.45
N ARG A 700 -3.41 -25.01 11.59
CA ARG A 700 -4.41 -25.53 10.64
C ARG A 700 -4.73 -26.98 10.95
N ARG A 701 -6.02 -27.34 10.92
CA ARG A 701 -6.49 -28.73 11.12
C ARG A 701 -7.01 -29.37 9.84
N TRP A 702 -7.98 -28.73 9.19
CA TRP A 702 -8.66 -29.24 7.99
C TRP A 702 -8.59 -28.27 6.82
N ASN A 703 -8.80 -28.80 5.61
CA ASN A 703 -8.85 -28.02 4.38
C ASN A 703 -10.20 -27.31 4.14
N SER A 704 -10.20 -26.41 3.16
CA SER A 704 -11.16 -25.32 2.84
C SER A 704 -12.65 -25.50 3.16
N ILE A 705 -13.29 -26.60 2.77
CA ILE A 705 -14.77 -26.63 2.64
C ILE A 705 -15.48 -26.74 4.00
N SER A 706 -14.94 -27.53 4.91
CA SER A 706 -15.60 -27.84 6.18
C SER A 706 -15.45 -26.75 7.25
N PRO A 707 -14.32 -26.01 7.31
CA PRO A 707 -14.25 -24.77 8.07
C PRO A 707 -15.22 -23.72 7.56
N ALA A 708 -15.42 -23.60 6.25
CA ALA A 708 -16.41 -22.68 5.68
C ALA A 708 -17.86 -23.02 6.10
N GLU A 709 -18.16 -24.31 6.34
CA GLU A 709 -19.44 -24.78 6.88
C GLU A 709 -19.57 -24.63 8.40
N GLY A 710 -18.50 -24.22 9.10
CA GLY A 710 -18.45 -24.10 10.57
C GLY A 710 -18.42 -25.44 11.31
N ARG A 711 -18.16 -26.56 10.60
CA ARG A 711 -18.15 -27.92 11.17
C ARG A 711 -16.81 -28.29 11.82
N SER A 712 -15.77 -27.51 11.56
CA SER A 712 -14.40 -27.85 11.91
C SER A 712 -13.50 -26.62 11.93
N SER A 713 -12.34 -26.70 12.58
CA SER A 713 -11.37 -25.61 12.58
C SER A 713 -10.56 -25.55 11.28
N GLY A 714 -10.47 -24.37 10.69
CA GLY A 714 -9.55 -24.07 9.59
C GLY A 714 -8.15 -23.76 10.10
N GLY A 715 -7.53 -22.71 9.55
CA GLY A 715 -6.42 -22.01 10.18
C GLY A 715 -5.37 -21.56 9.19
N GLY A 716 -4.10 -21.71 9.57
CA GLY A 716 -2.92 -21.40 8.77
C GLY A 716 -1.67 -21.94 9.44
N TYR A 717 -0.53 -21.28 9.24
CA TYR A 717 0.74 -21.68 9.85
C TYR A 717 1.46 -20.49 10.46
N LEU A 718 2.29 -20.76 11.47
CA LEU A 718 3.17 -19.77 12.06
C LEU A 718 4.60 -20.32 12.08
N LEU A 719 5.53 -19.57 11.50
CA LEU A 719 6.96 -19.83 11.59
C LEU A 719 7.57 -18.71 12.41
N PHE A 720 8.15 -19.03 13.56
CA PHE A 720 8.61 -18.00 14.51
C PHE A 720 10.01 -18.28 15.02
N ARG A 721 10.70 -17.23 15.43
CA ARG A 721 12.00 -17.30 16.10
C ARG A 721 11.85 -16.79 17.53
N THR A 722 12.51 -17.49 18.44
CA THR A 722 12.66 -17.06 19.83
C THR A 722 14.09 -16.58 20.08
N ASP A 723 14.21 -15.56 20.93
CA ASP A 723 15.46 -15.08 21.52
C ASP A 723 15.22 -15.03 23.05
N GLU A 724 15.96 -15.85 23.79
CA GLU A 724 15.76 -16.09 25.23
C GLU A 724 14.32 -16.54 25.58
N GLY A 725 13.68 -17.25 24.65
CA GLY A 725 12.31 -17.74 24.75
C GLY A 725 11.24 -16.73 24.30
N VAL A 726 11.59 -15.46 24.09
CA VAL A 726 10.67 -14.41 23.65
C VAL A 726 10.58 -14.41 22.13
N ILE A 727 9.38 -14.33 21.57
CA ILE A 727 9.24 -14.23 20.11
C ILE A 727 9.75 -12.89 19.62
N ASP A 728 10.75 -12.94 18.73
CA ASP A 728 11.37 -11.75 18.14
C ASP A 728 11.18 -11.65 16.60
N LEU A 729 10.76 -12.75 15.97
CA LEU A 729 10.28 -12.81 14.59
C LEU A 729 9.10 -13.76 14.49
N GLY A 730 8.01 -13.35 13.83
CA GLY A 730 6.93 -14.26 13.44
C GLY A 730 6.45 -14.04 12.01
N VAL A 731 6.30 -15.15 11.29
CA VAL A 731 5.79 -15.19 9.91
C VAL A 731 4.51 -16.04 9.90
N ALA A 732 3.37 -15.38 9.73
CA ALA A 732 2.09 -16.05 9.50
C ALA A 732 1.97 -16.43 8.02
N ILE A 733 1.50 -17.64 7.73
CA ILE A 733 1.30 -18.14 6.37
C ILE A 733 -0.17 -18.54 6.23
N ASP A 734 -0.85 -17.94 5.26
CA ASP A 734 -2.24 -18.17 4.90
C ASP A 734 -3.20 -18.16 6.11
N PRO A 735 -3.40 -16.99 6.77
CA PRO A 735 -4.37 -16.81 7.85
C PRO A 735 -5.82 -16.91 7.31
N GLY A 736 -6.25 -18.15 7.10
CA GLY A 736 -7.60 -18.54 6.73
C GLY A 736 -8.60 -18.53 7.89
N PHE A 737 -9.70 -19.27 7.71
CA PHE A 737 -10.73 -19.43 8.74
C PHE A 737 -10.15 -19.84 10.10
N ASP A 738 -10.56 -19.18 11.17
CA ASP A 738 -10.15 -19.48 12.56
C ASP A 738 -8.65 -19.27 12.88
N PHE A 739 -7.86 -18.68 11.99
CA PHE A 739 -6.44 -18.43 12.28
C PHE A 739 -6.24 -17.63 13.57
N ILE A 740 -6.98 -16.54 13.77
CA ILE A 740 -6.84 -15.68 14.97
C ILE A 740 -7.25 -16.46 16.22
N LYS A 741 -8.35 -17.21 16.13
CA LYS A 741 -8.83 -18.07 17.21
C LYS A 741 -7.76 -19.08 17.60
N ASN A 742 -7.20 -19.80 16.62
CA ASN A 742 -6.17 -20.80 16.85
C ASN A 742 -4.87 -20.18 17.39
N LEU A 743 -4.49 -18.99 16.92
CA LEU A 743 -3.34 -18.23 17.40
C LEU A 743 -3.47 -17.94 18.90
N PHE A 744 -4.56 -17.31 19.33
CA PHE A 744 -4.80 -16.98 20.74
C PHE A 744 -5.00 -18.23 21.60
N HIS A 745 -5.70 -19.24 21.08
CA HIS A 745 -5.89 -20.54 21.74
C HIS A 745 -4.57 -21.29 21.94
N CYS A 746 -3.57 -21.05 21.09
CA CYS A 746 -2.23 -21.62 21.24
C CYS A 746 -1.29 -20.76 22.08
N GLY A 747 -1.79 -19.69 22.71
CA GLY A 747 -1.03 -18.84 23.63
C GLY A 747 -0.12 -17.84 22.94
N PHE A 748 -0.40 -17.50 21.68
CA PHE A 748 0.31 -16.44 20.94
C PHE A 748 -0.47 -15.12 21.00
N SER A 749 0.23 -14.02 20.73
CA SER A 749 -0.32 -12.68 20.57
C SER A 749 -0.33 -12.26 19.10
N LEU A 750 -1.22 -11.32 18.74
CA LEU A 750 -1.15 -10.64 17.45
C LEU A 750 0.19 -9.89 17.27
N VAL A 751 0.80 -9.44 18.38
CA VAL A 751 2.13 -8.79 18.39
C VAL A 751 3.27 -9.76 18.05
N ASP A 752 2.98 -11.05 17.93
CA ASP A 752 3.99 -12.02 17.52
C ASP A 752 4.26 -12.03 16.01
N ILE A 753 3.37 -11.46 15.19
CA ILE A 753 3.40 -11.58 13.73
C ILE A 753 3.98 -10.30 13.09
N ASP A 754 5.11 -10.42 12.40
CA ASP A 754 5.75 -9.31 11.68
C ASP A 754 5.51 -9.36 10.16
N VAL A 755 5.42 -10.58 9.63
CA VAL A 755 5.24 -10.84 8.20
C VAL A 755 4.05 -11.78 8.01
N ILE A 756 3.21 -11.49 7.02
CA ILE A 756 2.11 -12.35 6.59
C ILE A 756 2.36 -12.74 5.14
N LEU A 757 2.26 -14.04 4.84
CA LEU A 757 2.33 -14.58 3.49
C LEU A 757 0.94 -15.03 3.06
N LEU A 758 0.45 -14.53 1.93
CA LEU A 758 -0.79 -14.93 1.30
C LEU A 758 -0.46 -15.55 -0.06
N SER A 759 -0.61 -16.88 -0.15
CA SER A 759 -0.23 -17.67 -1.32
C SER A 759 -1.12 -17.43 -2.54
N HIS A 760 -2.42 -17.24 -2.31
CA HIS A 760 -3.44 -17.02 -3.33
C HIS A 760 -4.78 -16.54 -2.71
N SER A 761 -5.79 -16.31 -3.56
CA SER A 761 -6.99 -15.54 -3.19
C SER A 761 -8.15 -16.34 -2.59
N HIS A 762 -7.99 -17.64 -2.34
CA HIS A 762 -9.05 -18.47 -1.78
C HIS A 762 -9.39 -18.11 -0.33
N ALA A 763 -10.66 -18.25 0.05
CA ALA A 763 -11.18 -17.74 1.31
C ALA A 763 -10.49 -18.37 2.53
N ASP A 764 -10.21 -19.66 2.46
CA ASP A 764 -9.49 -20.43 3.47
C ASP A 764 -8.00 -20.08 3.58
N HIS A 765 -7.48 -19.13 2.82
CA HIS A 765 -6.13 -18.60 2.96
C HIS A 765 -6.10 -17.13 3.41
N VAL A 766 -7.20 -16.40 3.24
CA VAL A 766 -7.24 -14.93 3.44
C VAL A 766 -8.32 -14.45 4.40
N ARG A 767 -9.24 -15.32 4.86
CA ARG A 767 -10.44 -14.89 5.59
C ARG A 767 -10.14 -14.06 6.83
N ASP A 768 -9.19 -14.49 7.66
CA ASP A 768 -8.89 -13.81 8.92
C ASP A 768 -7.95 -12.62 8.75
N PHE A 769 -7.38 -12.41 7.55
CA PHE A 769 -6.49 -11.28 7.29
C PHE A 769 -7.16 -9.93 7.59
N GLU A 770 -8.39 -9.70 7.13
CA GLU A 770 -9.12 -8.47 7.41
C GLU A 770 -9.38 -8.29 8.92
N SER A 771 -9.74 -9.38 9.62
CA SER A 771 -9.88 -9.36 11.07
C SER A 771 -8.57 -9.01 11.77
N MET A 772 -7.43 -9.50 11.29
CA MET A 772 -6.12 -9.15 11.86
C MET A 772 -5.86 -7.65 11.72
N VAL A 773 -6.13 -7.06 10.55
CA VAL A 773 -5.94 -5.61 10.33
C VAL A 773 -6.88 -4.78 11.19
N ASN A 774 -8.14 -5.23 11.35
CA ASN A 774 -9.09 -4.63 12.28
C ASN A 774 -8.58 -4.67 13.73
N LEU A 775 -8.01 -5.78 14.17
CA LEU A 775 -7.45 -5.90 15.52
C LEU A 775 -6.20 -5.03 15.72
N LEU A 776 -5.37 -4.83 14.69
CA LEU A 776 -4.26 -3.87 14.74
C LEU A 776 -4.76 -2.43 14.87
N LYS A 777 -5.83 -2.07 14.14
CA LYS A 777 -6.49 -0.78 14.28
C LYS A 777 -7.09 -0.63 15.68
N GLU A 778 -7.78 -1.65 16.18
CA GLU A 778 -8.38 -1.63 17.52
C GLU A 778 -7.32 -1.49 18.62
N LEU A 779 -6.16 -2.11 18.44
CA LEU A 779 -5.00 -1.96 19.32
C LEU A 779 -4.50 -0.51 19.36
N ASP A 780 -4.35 0.14 18.21
CA ASP A 780 -3.96 1.56 18.11
C ASP A 780 -5.04 2.48 18.70
N ASP A 781 -6.30 2.22 18.40
CA ASP A 781 -7.44 3.01 18.92
C ASP A 781 -7.55 2.91 20.44
N ARG A 782 -7.34 1.74 21.04
CA ARG A 782 -7.50 1.54 22.48
C ARG A 782 -6.27 1.88 23.30
N THR A 783 -5.09 1.54 22.80
CA THR A 783 -3.84 1.64 23.56
C THR A 783 -2.90 2.72 23.04
N GLY A 784 -3.16 3.20 21.83
CA GLY A 784 -2.24 4.05 21.09
C GLY A 784 -1.11 3.28 20.40
N THR A 785 -0.95 2.00 20.68
CA THR A 785 0.19 1.21 20.17
C THR A 785 0.03 1.00 18.67
N PHE A 786 0.72 1.84 17.90
CA PHE A 786 0.79 1.69 16.46
C PHE A 786 1.67 0.49 16.12
N ARG A 787 1.14 -0.39 15.27
CA ARG A 787 1.86 -1.52 14.71
C ARG A 787 1.54 -1.66 13.24
N ARG A 788 2.56 -2.03 12.46
CA ARG A 788 2.43 -2.30 11.04
C ARG A 788 3.02 -3.66 10.68
N VAL A 789 2.29 -4.45 9.89
CA VAL A 789 2.73 -5.76 9.40
C VAL A 789 3.09 -5.70 7.92
N ASN A 790 4.10 -6.46 7.51
CA ASN A 790 4.46 -6.62 6.10
C ASN A 790 3.66 -7.79 5.51
N VAL A 791 3.03 -7.60 4.35
CA VAL A 791 2.15 -8.62 3.76
C VAL A 791 2.63 -8.93 2.36
N ILE A 792 3.15 -10.12 2.15
CA ILE A 792 3.50 -10.63 0.82
C ILE A 792 2.26 -11.33 0.26
N LEU A 793 1.78 -10.89 -0.89
CA LEU A 793 0.53 -11.37 -1.47
C LEU A 793 0.56 -11.33 -3.00
N THR A 794 -0.38 -12.04 -3.60
CA THR A 794 -0.61 -12.02 -5.05
C THR A 794 -1.43 -10.79 -5.45
N LEU A 795 -1.36 -10.36 -6.71
CA LEU A 795 -2.17 -9.25 -7.23
C LEU A 795 -3.67 -9.57 -7.11
N GLY A 796 -4.06 -10.83 -7.34
CA GLY A 796 -5.44 -11.29 -7.23
C GLY A 796 -5.95 -11.19 -5.79
N THR A 797 -5.09 -11.53 -4.83
CA THR A 797 -5.38 -11.34 -3.40
C THR A 797 -5.50 -9.87 -3.03
N TYR A 798 -4.62 -9.01 -3.57
CA TYR A 798 -4.72 -7.56 -3.36
C TYR A 798 -6.04 -6.99 -3.86
N VAL A 799 -6.46 -7.37 -5.08
CA VAL A 799 -7.73 -6.93 -5.67
C VAL A 799 -8.91 -7.42 -4.83
N ARG A 800 -8.90 -8.68 -4.39
CA ARG A 800 -9.95 -9.24 -3.51
C ARG A 800 -10.09 -8.48 -2.19
N LEU A 801 -8.98 -7.98 -1.65
CA LEU A 801 -8.90 -7.27 -0.37
C LEU A 801 -8.73 -5.77 -0.55
N GLN A 802 -9.07 -5.23 -1.73
CA GLN A 802 -8.83 -3.82 -2.06
C GLN A 802 -9.50 -2.87 -1.07
N HIS A 803 -10.67 -3.23 -0.51
CA HIS A 803 -11.34 -2.43 0.52
C HIS A 803 -10.52 -2.27 1.81
N VAL A 804 -9.62 -3.21 2.11
CA VAL A 804 -8.70 -3.10 3.25
C VAL A 804 -7.58 -2.11 2.95
N PHE A 805 -7.04 -2.13 1.73
CA PHE A 805 -5.93 -1.26 1.33
C PHE A 805 -6.40 0.17 1.02
N ASP A 806 -7.54 0.35 0.37
CA ASP A 806 -8.07 1.68 0.04
C ASP A 806 -8.56 2.44 1.28
N ASN A 807 -8.87 1.72 2.38
CA ASN A 807 -9.23 2.34 3.64
C ASN A 807 -7.99 2.89 4.38
N LYS A 808 -7.86 4.22 4.45
CA LYS A 808 -6.75 4.92 5.14
C LYS A 808 -6.52 4.43 6.58
N ALA A 809 -7.58 4.08 7.32
CA ALA A 809 -7.47 3.63 8.71
C ALA A 809 -6.83 2.24 8.82
N PHE A 810 -7.10 1.34 7.88
CA PHE A 810 -6.51 0.01 7.83
C PHE A 810 -5.13 0.03 7.18
N ARG A 811 -4.97 0.83 6.13
CA ARG A 811 -3.77 0.87 5.30
C ARG A 811 -2.49 1.21 6.05
N ARG A 812 -2.57 2.05 7.09
CA ARG A 812 -1.40 2.39 7.93
C ARG A 812 -0.83 1.18 8.67
N HIS A 813 -1.64 0.15 8.92
CA HIS A 813 -1.24 -1.07 9.64
C HIS A 813 -0.67 -2.16 8.73
N VAL A 814 -0.65 -1.95 7.40
CA VAL A 814 -0.20 -2.97 6.44
C VAL A 814 0.74 -2.38 5.39
N GLU A 815 1.87 -3.04 5.10
CA GLU A 815 2.67 -2.81 3.89
C GLU A 815 2.44 -3.94 2.87
N PRO A 816 1.71 -3.70 1.76
CA PRO A 816 1.49 -4.71 0.73
C PRO A 816 2.72 -4.88 -0.18
N LEU A 817 3.15 -6.12 -0.33
CA LEU A 817 4.30 -6.56 -1.13
C LEU A 817 3.82 -7.55 -2.21
N VAL A 818 3.33 -7.00 -3.33
CA VAL A 818 2.75 -7.80 -4.42
C VAL A 818 3.80 -8.61 -5.19
N ILE A 819 3.60 -9.92 -5.30
CA ILE A 819 4.55 -10.87 -5.90
C ILE A 819 4.65 -10.68 -7.42
N ASP A 820 3.51 -10.72 -8.10
CA ASP A 820 3.38 -10.95 -9.53
C ASP A 820 3.06 -9.68 -10.32
N ILE A 821 3.37 -8.52 -9.74
CA ILE A 821 3.14 -7.21 -10.36
C ILE A 821 3.91 -6.99 -11.68
N GLU A 822 4.91 -7.84 -11.95
CA GLU A 822 5.75 -7.82 -13.15
C GLU A 822 5.48 -9.03 -14.08
N LYS A 823 4.51 -9.92 -13.76
CA LYS A 823 4.34 -11.20 -14.47
C LYS A 823 3.93 -11.04 -15.93
N ASP A 824 3.09 -10.06 -16.22
CA ASP A 824 2.55 -9.83 -17.56
C ASP A 824 3.58 -9.19 -18.51
N ILE A 825 4.75 -8.81 -17.98
CA ILE A 825 5.81 -8.14 -18.74
C ILE A 825 6.98 -9.09 -18.94
N ASN A 826 7.43 -9.74 -17.87
CA ASN A 826 8.53 -10.67 -17.97
C ASN A 826 8.02 -12.04 -18.42
N ARG A 827 8.20 -12.38 -19.70
CA ARG A 827 7.82 -13.71 -20.24
C ARG A 827 8.50 -14.87 -19.52
N LYS A 828 9.66 -14.63 -18.89
CA LYS A 828 10.40 -15.59 -18.08
C LYS A 828 10.18 -15.41 -16.58
N TYR A 829 9.12 -14.70 -16.18
CA TYR A 829 8.82 -14.38 -14.79
C TYR A 829 8.85 -15.64 -13.92
N PHE A 830 8.06 -16.65 -14.31
CA PHE A 830 7.97 -17.92 -13.60
C PHE A 830 9.26 -18.75 -13.63
N GLU A 831 10.03 -18.69 -14.72
CA GLU A 831 11.34 -19.36 -14.83
C GLU A 831 12.37 -18.73 -13.89
N SER A 832 12.18 -17.46 -13.54
CA SER A 832 13.10 -16.71 -12.71
C SER A 832 12.79 -16.80 -11.22
N LEU A 833 11.75 -17.50 -10.77
CA LEU A 833 11.34 -17.60 -9.37
C LEU A 833 12.26 -18.50 -8.53
N GLY A 834 12.13 -18.44 -7.20
CA GLY A 834 12.93 -19.23 -6.26
C GLY A 834 14.29 -18.63 -5.88
N PRO A 835 15.12 -19.38 -5.12
CA PRO A 835 16.40 -18.90 -4.62
C PRO A 835 17.32 -18.41 -5.74
N GLY A 836 17.92 -17.23 -5.54
CA GLY A 836 18.75 -16.57 -6.56
C GLY A 836 17.97 -15.65 -7.51
N SER A 837 16.63 -15.69 -7.48
CA SER A 837 15.77 -14.77 -8.23
C SER A 837 15.99 -13.30 -7.84
N PRO A 838 15.84 -12.35 -8.80
CA PRO A 838 15.66 -10.94 -8.50
C PRO A 838 14.32 -10.64 -7.79
N THR A 839 13.31 -11.50 -7.97
CA THR A 839 12.01 -11.41 -7.30
C THR A 839 12.14 -12.03 -5.91
N ARG A 840 12.49 -11.18 -4.94
CA ARG A 840 12.63 -11.58 -3.53
C ARG A 840 12.27 -10.43 -2.61
N PHE A 841 11.83 -10.79 -1.42
CA PHE A 841 11.58 -9.87 -0.31
C PHE A 841 12.58 -10.15 0.80
N SER A 842 12.92 -9.10 1.54
CA SER A 842 14.17 -9.06 2.27
C SER A 842 13.99 -8.16 3.47
N PHE A 843 14.02 -8.69 4.67
CA PHE A 843 13.71 -7.94 5.88
C PHE A 843 14.93 -7.85 6.77
N VAL A 844 15.11 -6.69 7.40
CA VAL A 844 16.18 -6.42 8.36
C VAL A 844 15.57 -6.00 9.68
N ARG A 845 16.22 -6.39 10.78
CA ARG A 845 15.82 -5.99 12.12
C ARG A 845 16.05 -4.48 12.29
N GLY A 846 15.04 -3.74 12.73
CA GLY A 846 15.13 -2.31 12.99
C GLY A 846 16.05 -1.98 14.18
N ASN A 847 16.51 -0.73 14.27
CA ASN A 847 17.28 -0.25 15.42
C ASN A 847 16.34 -0.04 16.62
N ASP A 848 16.80 -0.34 17.84
CA ASP A 848 16.02 -0.12 19.08
C ASP A 848 15.44 1.29 19.16
N HIS A 849 14.14 1.38 19.44
CA HIS A 849 13.44 2.64 19.72
C HIS A 849 13.03 2.79 21.20
N GLY A 850 13.71 2.05 22.08
CA GLY A 850 13.51 2.05 23.53
C GLY A 850 12.57 0.94 24.00
N ASN A 851 13.05 0.11 24.95
CA ASN A 851 12.37 -0.94 25.73
C ASN A 851 11.30 -1.85 25.05
N GLY A 852 11.22 -1.93 23.72
CA GLY A 852 10.23 -2.75 22.99
C GLY A 852 10.88 -3.66 21.93
N ARG A 853 10.15 -4.71 21.51
CA ARG A 853 10.56 -5.62 20.44
C ARG A 853 10.95 -4.85 19.18
N ARG A 854 12.12 -5.17 18.60
CA ARG A 854 12.59 -4.59 17.34
C ARG A 854 11.72 -5.07 16.18
N GLU A 855 11.16 -4.15 15.42
CA GLU A 855 10.34 -4.45 14.24
C GLU A 855 11.19 -4.96 13.07
N TRP A 856 10.62 -5.86 12.27
CA TRP A 856 11.22 -6.30 11.01
C TRP A 856 10.78 -5.40 9.85
N LEU A 857 11.73 -4.70 9.25
CA LEU A 857 11.48 -3.73 8.20
C LEU A 857 11.91 -4.27 6.84
N ILE A 858 11.08 -4.07 5.82
CA ILE A 858 11.45 -4.39 4.45
C ILE A 858 12.68 -3.58 4.01
N SER A 859 13.70 -4.28 3.53
CA SER A 859 14.94 -3.75 3.00
C SER A 859 14.73 -3.24 1.59
N LEU A 860 15.17 -2.00 1.35
CA LEU A 860 15.01 -1.31 0.07
C LEU A 860 16.32 -1.24 -0.73
N GLY A 861 17.31 -2.06 -0.39
CA GLY A 861 18.62 -2.05 -1.04
C GLY A 861 19.35 -3.40 -0.98
N ASN A 862 20.41 -3.52 -1.78
CA ASN A 862 21.32 -4.67 -1.78
C ASN A 862 22.38 -4.57 -0.67
N GLN A 863 22.10 -3.90 0.45
CA GLN A 863 23.04 -3.89 1.56
C GLN A 863 23.17 -5.32 2.07
N ALA A 864 24.40 -5.83 2.01
CA ALA A 864 24.79 -7.10 2.62
C ALA A 864 24.86 -6.85 4.13
N ASN A 865 23.71 -6.92 4.79
CA ASN A 865 23.67 -7.11 6.23
C ASN A 865 23.49 -8.60 6.48
N ASP A 866 24.26 -9.13 7.44
CA ASP A 866 24.27 -10.56 7.78
C ASP A 866 22.99 -11.00 8.53
N GLU A 867 22.17 -10.07 9.01
CA GLU A 867 20.87 -10.33 9.66
C GLU A 867 19.68 -10.09 8.70
N LYS A 868 19.40 -11.07 7.85
CA LYS A 868 18.41 -10.88 6.78
C LYS A 868 17.46 -12.06 6.60
N LEU A 869 16.21 -11.89 7.01
CA LEU A 869 15.11 -12.76 6.57
C LEU A 869 14.91 -12.54 5.06
N THR A 870 15.01 -13.60 4.26
CA THR A 870 14.80 -13.51 2.81
C THR A 870 13.71 -14.47 2.38
N ILE A 871 12.76 -13.98 1.58
CA ILE A 871 11.60 -14.74 1.13
C ILE A 871 11.56 -14.68 -0.40
N TRP A 872 11.52 -15.85 -1.02
CA TRP A 872 11.35 -16.03 -2.46
C TRP A 872 10.00 -16.66 -2.75
N PRO A 873 9.20 -16.07 -3.65
CA PRO A 873 8.05 -16.77 -4.21
C PRO A 873 8.52 -17.90 -5.13
N THR A 874 7.76 -18.98 -5.13
CA THR A 874 7.88 -20.12 -6.04
C THR A 874 6.56 -20.32 -6.75
N ARG A 875 6.57 -20.99 -7.90
CA ARG A 875 5.33 -21.25 -8.65
C ARG A 875 4.55 -22.39 -8.00
N ALA A 876 3.28 -22.12 -7.70
CA ALA A 876 2.30 -23.16 -7.37
C ALA A 876 1.36 -23.37 -8.57
N TYR A 877 1.00 -24.62 -8.83
CA TYR A 877 0.16 -25.01 -9.96
C TYR A 877 -1.30 -25.14 -9.52
N HIS A 878 -1.89 -24.01 -9.17
CA HIS A 878 -3.24 -23.88 -8.64
C HIS A 878 -3.90 -22.61 -9.15
N ASP A 879 -5.13 -22.72 -9.63
CA ASP A 879 -5.92 -21.58 -10.11
C ASP A 879 -6.50 -20.85 -8.89
N ASP A 880 -6.28 -19.54 -8.81
CA ASP A 880 -6.77 -18.71 -7.71
C ASP A 880 -8.15 -18.08 -7.98
N TYR A 881 -8.74 -18.38 -9.14
CA TYR A 881 -10.01 -17.87 -9.68
C TYR A 881 -10.11 -16.34 -9.79
N SER A 882 -8.99 -15.61 -9.63
CA SER A 882 -8.99 -14.14 -9.70
C SER A 882 -9.01 -13.63 -11.13
N GLY A 883 -8.62 -14.47 -12.11
CA GLY A 883 -8.43 -14.10 -13.51
C GLY A 883 -7.29 -13.11 -13.77
N THR A 884 -6.60 -12.66 -12.73
CA THR A 884 -5.57 -11.61 -12.79
C THR A 884 -4.24 -12.04 -12.19
N SER A 885 -4.21 -13.15 -11.46
CA SER A 885 -3.06 -13.60 -10.67
C SER A 885 -2.92 -15.13 -10.72
N ASP A 886 -1.83 -15.63 -10.15
CA ASP A 886 -1.53 -17.06 -10.05
C ASP A 886 -1.34 -17.41 -8.57
N SER A 887 -1.26 -18.71 -8.26
CA SER A 887 -0.92 -19.17 -6.91
C SER A 887 0.59 -19.34 -6.73
N PHE A 888 1.06 -19.10 -5.50
CA PHE A 888 2.49 -19.15 -5.18
C PHE A 888 2.77 -19.99 -3.95
N GLY A 889 3.92 -20.67 -3.97
CA GLY A 889 4.58 -21.14 -2.77
C GLY A 889 5.66 -20.17 -2.32
N PHE A 890 6.37 -20.51 -1.24
CA PHE A 890 7.45 -19.68 -0.70
C PHE A 890 8.65 -20.50 -0.27
N ILE A 891 9.84 -19.90 -0.38
CA ILE A 891 11.07 -20.36 0.26
C ILE A 891 11.59 -19.24 1.16
N LEU A 892 11.85 -19.56 2.42
CA LEU A 892 12.26 -18.61 3.44
C LEU A 892 13.63 -19.00 3.99
N ASP A 893 14.59 -18.08 3.92
CA ASP A 893 15.86 -18.17 4.64
C ASP A 893 15.76 -17.35 5.93
N ILE A 894 15.78 -18.04 7.07
CA ILE A 894 15.61 -17.45 8.41
C ILE A 894 16.93 -17.54 9.17
N PRO A 895 17.49 -16.41 9.65
CA PRO A 895 18.70 -16.42 10.46
C PRO A 895 18.39 -16.95 11.87
N ALA A 896 19.14 -17.97 12.31
CA ALA A 896 19.00 -18.53 13.66
C ALA A 896 19.56 -17.59 14.74
N GLU A 897 20.65 -16.86 14.46
CA GLU A 897 21.22 -15.85 15.36
C GLU A 897 21.62 -14.55 14.63
N PRO A 898 21.68 -13.42 15.37
CA PRO A 898 22.39 -12.22 14.97
C PRO A 898 23.82 -12.53 14.45
N ASN A 899 24.15 -12.15 13.21
CA ASN A 899 25.48 -12.28 12.59
C ASN A 899 25.99 -13.71 12.27
N HIS A 900 25.18 -14.76 12.36
CA HIS A 900 25.60 -16.12 12.02
C HIS A 900 25.28 -16.47 10.55
N LYS A 901 26.23 -17.09 9.83
CA LYS A 901 26.05 -17.44 8.40
C LYS A 901 25.05 -18.58 8.13
N LYS A 902 24.61 -19.31 9.17
CA LYS A 902 23.78 -20.51 9.02
C LYS A 902 22.29 -20.16 9.16
N THR A 903 21.57 -20.18 8.05
CA THR A 903 20.12 -19.91 7.98
C THR A 903 19.32 -21.21 7.86
N LEU A 904 18.14 -21.27 8.47
CA LEU A 904 17.15 -22.30 8.18
C LEU A 904 16.51 -21.98 6.83
N ARG A 905 16.50 -22.92 5.90
CA ARG A 905 15.72 -22.80 4.66
C ARG A 905 14.41 -23.58 4.76
N PHE A 906 13.29 -22.86 4.89
CA PHE A 906 11.95 -23.43 4.98
C PHE A 906 11.23 -23.31 3.63
N GLY A 907 10.73 -24.43 3.10
CA GLY A 907 9.94 -24.50 1.89
C GLY A 907 8.45 -24.67 2.18
N TYR A 908 7.61 -23.87 1.55
CA TYR A 908 6.16 -23.96 1.58
C TYR A 908 5.63 -24.12 0.15
N THR A 909 4.94 -25.23 -0.14
CA THR A 909 4.44 -25.50 -1.50
C THR A 909 3.26 -24.63 -1.90
N GLY A 910 2.50 -24.13 -0.92
CA GLY A 910 1.13 -23.69 -1.16
C GLY A 910 0.26 -24.82 -1.69
N ASP A 911 -0.94 -24.47 -2.12
CA ASP A 911 -1.80 -25.38 -2.86
C ASP A 911 -1.23 -25.55 -4.26
N THR A 912 -0.84 -26.78 -4.61
CA THR A 912 -0.26 -27.08 -5.91
C THR A 912 -0.49 -28.53 -6.26
N LYS A 913 -0.64 -28.83 -7.55
CA LYS A 913 -0.51 -30.21 -8.04
C LYS A 913 0.94 -30.62 -8.25
N TRP A 914 1.17 -31.92 -8.40
CA TRP A 914 2.49 -32.43 -8.78
C TRP A 914 2.74 -32.21 -10.27
N VAL A 915 3.84 -31.51 -10.60
CA VAL A 915 4.33 -31.32 -11.97
C VAL A 915 5.76 -31.84 -12.02
N GLY A 916 5.95 -33.04 -12.57
CA GLY A 916 7.23 -33.71 -12.72
C GLY A 916 7.55 -34.04 -14.18
N GLN A 917 8.84 -34.16 -14.51
CA GLN A 917 9.32 -34.42 -15.88
C GLN A 917 8.84 -35.77 -16.44
N SER A 918 8.54 -36.73 -15.57
CA SER A 918 8.03 -38.05 -15.94
C SER A 918 6.58 -38.02 -16.43
N LEU A 919 5.76 -37.08 -15.94
CA LEU A 919 4.34 -36.94 -16.30
C LEU A 919 4.10 -35.91 -17.40
N TYR A 920 4.97 -34.90 -17.47
CA TYR A 920 4.95 -33.84 -18.48
C TYR A 920 6.29 -33.85 -19.24
N PRO A 921 6.50 -34.83 -20.14
CA PRO A 921 7.72 -34.89 -20.95
C PRO A 921 7.84 -33.64 -21.81
N ASN A 922 9.06 -33.10 -21.93
CA ASN A 922 9.33 -31.90 -22.71
C ASN A 922 8.95 -32.13 -24.18
N GLU A 923 7.81 -31.61 -24.63
CA GLU A 923 7.57 -31.44 -26.05
C GLU A 923 8.52 -30.38 -26.62
N SER A 924 8.78 -30.46 -27.92
CA SER A 924 9.74 -29.74 -28.76
C SER A 924 9.72 -28.19 -28.70
N SER A 925 8.95 -27.58 -27.79
CA SER A 925 8.67 -26.15 -27.70
C SER A 925 9.70 -25.33 -26.89
N GLY A 926 10.79 -25.93 -26.41
CA GLY A 926 11.93 -25.20 -25.82
C GLY A 926 11.70 -24.58 -24.44
N ASN A 927 10.46 -24.57 -23.91
CA ASN A 927 10.15 -24.08 -22.56
C ASN A 927 10.20 -25.23 -21.54
N ARG A 928 11.30 -25.33 -20.77
CA ARG A 928 11.42 -26.25 -19.64
C ARG A 928 10.61 -25.71 -18.45
N PHE A 929 9.55 -26.39 -18.04
CA PHE A 929 8.94 -26.14 -16.73
C PHE A 929 9.81 -26.78 -15.64
N PRO A 930 10.29 -26.04 -14.63
CA PRO A 930 10.96 -26.65 -13.49
C PRO A 930 9.95 -27.54 -12.74
N GLY A 931 10.35 -28.78 -12.44
CA GLY A 931 9.50 -29.66 -11.64
C GLY A 931 9.24 -29.05 -10.27
N ILE A 932 8.06 -29.27 -9.69
CA ILE A 932 7.71 -28.67 -8.39
C ILE A 932 8.74 -29.02 -7.30
N SER A 933 9.24 -30.26 -7.29
CA SER A 933 10.29 -30.73 -6.39
C SER A 933 11.62 -29.97 -6.53
N GLN A 934 11.98 -29.59 -7.76
CA GLN A 934 13.23 -28.88 -8.05
C GLN A 934 13.24 -27.48 -7.46
N GLN A 935 12.07 -26.83 -7.38
CA GLN A 935 11.97 -25.48 -6.80
C GLN A 935 12.38 -25.47 -5.32
N TYR A 936 12.13 -26.57 -4.60
CA TYR A 936 12.44 -26.71 -3.17
C TYR A 936 13.69 -27.54 -2.90
N ALA A 937 14.53 -27.78 -3.91
CA ALA A 937 15.82 -28.43 -3.73
C ALA A 937 16.66 -27.65 -2.71
N ASN A 938 17.30 -28.35 -1.77
CA ASN A 938 18.06 -27.77 -0.65
C ASN A 938 17.25 -27.04 0.44
N CYS A 939 15.93 -27.22 0.53
CA CYS A 939 15.22 -26.80 1.76
C CYS A 939 15.55 -27.75 2.91
N ASP A 940 15.66 -27.24 4.14
CA ASP A 940 15.85 -28.05 5.35
C ASP A 940 14.54 -28.68 5.82
N VAL A 941 13.45 -27.92 5.69
CA VAL A 941 12.08 -28.31 6.04
C VAL A 941 11.17 -28.01 4.87
N LEU A 942 10.27 -28.93 4.53
CA LEU A 942 9.29 -28.75 3.45
C LEU A 942 7.87 -29.03 3.93
N LEU A 943 6.99 -28.03 3.84
CA LEU A 943 5.56 -28.14 4.09
C LEU A 943 4.79 -28.36 2.79
N ILE A 944 4.11 -29.50 2.70
CA ILE A 944 3.37 -29.96 1.51
C ILE A 944 1.87 -30.05 1.84
N HIS A 945 1.06 -29.52 0.93
CA HIS A 945 -0.40 -29.58 0.99
C HIS A 945 -0.93 -30.79 0.22
N LEU A 946 -1.52 -31.77 0.92
CA LEU A 946 -2.01 -33.02 0.31
C LEU A 946 -3.36 -32.83 -0.40
N GLY A 947 -4.30 -32.13 0.24
CA GLY A 947 -5.71 -32.14 -0.14
C GLY A 947 -6.37 -33.47 0.25
N SER A 948 -6.87 -34.19 -0.75
CA SER A 948 -7.56 -35.48 -0.58
C SER A 948 -6.72 -36.65 -1.05
N LEU A 949 -7.02 -37.88 -0.64
CA LEU A 949 -6.31 -39.05 -1.19
C LEU A 949 -6.74 -39.36 -2.64
N ILE A 950 -8.02 -39.21 -2.94
CA ILE A 950 -8.67 -39.46 -4.24
C ILE A 950 -9.76 -38.42 -4.52
N ASP A 951 -10.20 -38.30 -5.77
CA ASP A 951 -11.28 -37.38 -6.17
C ASP A 951 -12.66 -37.95 -5.85
N HIS A 952 -12.95 -38.08 -4.55
CA HIS A 952 -14.21 -38.62 -4.04
C HIS A 952 -15.42 -37.77 -4.47
N LYS A 953 -15.24 -36.48 -4.72
CA LYS A 953 -16.29 -35.56 -5.20
C LYS A 953 -16.88 -35.99 -6.55
N ASN A 954 -16.11 -36.70 -7.37
CA ASN A 954 -16.56 -37.28 -8.64
C ASN A 954 -16.80 -38.80 -8.54
N ASN A 955 -17.19 -39.30 -7.36
CA ASN A 955 -17.51 -40.70 -7.10
C ASN A 955 -16.38 -41.71 -7.35
N GLN A 956 -15.11 -41.27 -7.36
CA GLN A 956 -13.99 -42.20 -7.50
C GLN A 956 -13.83 -43.08 -6.26
N ARG A 957 -13.45 -44.35 -6.46
CA ARG A 957 -13.18 -45.31 -5.38
C ARG A 957 -11.83 -45.99 -5.56
N PHE A 958 -11.19 -46.36 -4.46
CA PHE A 958 -9.99 -47.20 -4.49
C PHE A 958 -10.26 -48.63 -5.02
N SER A 959 -11.50 -49.11 -4.94
CA SER A 959 -11.92 -50.44 -5.40
C SER A 959 -11.99 -50.60 -6.92
N ASP A 960 -11.80 -49.53 -7.67
CA ASP A 960 -11.95 -49.56 -9.12
C ASP A 960 -10.75 -50.29 -9.78
N SER A 961 -11.00 -51.03 -10.86
CA SER A 961 -10.03 -51.96 -11.48
C SER A 961 -8.62 -51.38 -11.73
N SER A 962 -7.57 -52.18 -11.49
CA SER A 962 -6.14 -51.78 -11.57
C SER A 962 -5.68 -51.21 -12.92
N LYS A 963 -6.21 -51.66 -14.06
CA LYS A 963 -5.89 -51.09 -15.38
C LYS A 963 -6.36 -49.64 -15.53
N LYS A 964 -7.55 -49.31 -15.03
CA LYS A 964 -8.09 -47.94 -15.01
C LYS A 964 -7.38 -47.06 -13.98
N TRP A 965 -6.77 -47.67 -12.96
CA TRP A 965 -6.16 -46.93 -11.85
C TRP A 965 -4.97 -46.08 -12.28
N ARG A 966 -4.12 -46.56 -13.20
CA ARG A 966 -2.97 -45.77 -13.71
C ARG A 966 -3.42 -44.54 -14.49
N GLU A 967 -4.27 -44.72 -15.50
CA GLU A 967 -4.83 -43.62 -16.29
C GLU A 967 -5.52 -42.59 -15.39
N ARG A 968 -6.29 -43.06 -14.41
CA ARG A 968 -6.96 -42.18 -13.43
C ARG A 968 -6.01 -41.45 -12.50
N CYS A 969 -4.93 -42.08 -12.05
CA CYS A 969 -3.92 -41.38 -11.25
C CYS A 969 -3.30 -40.24 -12.05
N GLU A 970 -3.02 -40.45 -13.34
CA GLU A 970 -2.56 -39.39 -14.24
C GLU A 970 -3.64 -38.32 -14.43
N ASP A 971 -4.90 -38.69 -14.63
CA ASP A 971 -6.03 -37.75 -14.76
C ASP A 971 -6.25 -36.91 -13.50
N ILE A 972 -6.16 -37.52 -12.31
CA ILE A 972 -6.29 -36.82 -11.02
C ILE A 972 -5.17 -35.79 -10.89
N VAL A 973 -3.91 -36.21 -11.09
CA VAL A 973 -2.77 -35.31 -10.98
C VAL A 973 -2.84 -34.20 -12.02
N ARG A 974 -3.31 -34.48 -13.24
CA ARG A 974 -3.40 -33.48 -14.32
C ARG A 974 -4.57 -32.52 -14.14
N GLY A 975 -5.73 -33.04 -13.75
CA GLY A 975 -7.00 -32.34 -13.72
C GLY A 975 -7.36 -31.69 -12.38
N LYS A 976 -6.67 -32.00 -11.29
CA LYS A 976 -6.91 -31.41 -9.97
C LYS A 976 -5.79 -30.45 -9.55
N ASN A 977 -6.12 -29.52 -8.67
CA ASN A 977 -5.21 -28.45 -8.24
C ASN A 977 -4.42 -28.77 -6.95
N HIS A 978 -4.45 -30.04 -6.49
CA HIS A 978 -3.67 -30.55 -5.36
C HIS A 978 -2.94 -31.84 -5.79
N PRO A 979 -1.93 -32.34 -5.03
CA PRO A 979 -1.18 -33.51 -5.42
C PRO A 979 -2.01 -34.80 -5.35
N TYR A 980 -2.93 -34.87 -4.39
CA TYR A 980 -3.58 -36.11 -3.99
C TYR A 980 -2.55 -37.20 -3.61
N LEU A 981 -2.99 -38.43 -3.28
CA LEU A 981 -2.04 -39.49 -2.93
C LEU A 981 -1.03 -39.78 -4.07
N PRO A 982 -1.44 -39.92 -5.35
CA PRO A 982 -0.50 -40.25 -6.43
C PRO A 982 0.53 -39.15 -6.68
N GLY A 983 0.11 -37.89 -6.70
CA GLY A 983 1.02 -36.76 -6.89
C GLY A 983 1.91 -36.52 -5.67
N LEU A 984 1.42 -36.77 -4.45
CA LEU A 984 2.25 -36.74 -3.24
C LEU A 984 3.38 -37.78 -3.33
N ILE A 985 3.06 -39.03 -3.70
CA ILE A 985 4.09 -40.07 -3.88
C ILE A 985 5.09 -39.68 -4.96
N GLY A 986 4.62 -39.13 -6.09
CA GLY A 986 5.49 -38.60 -7.15
C GLY A 986 6.46 -37.54 -6.63
N LEU A 987 5.95 -36.55 -5.89
CA LEU A 987 6.74 -35.49 -5.27
C LEU A 987 7.75 -36.04 -4.25
N LEU A 988 7.32 -36.92 -3.34
CA LEU A 988 8.19 -37.52 -2.32
C LEU A 988 9.30 -38.37 -2.95
N ASN A 989 9.01 -39.11 -4.03
CA ASN A 989 10.01 -39.87 -4.76
C ASN A 989 11.06 -38.97 -5.43
N GLU A 990 10.66 -37.82 -5.98
CA GLU A 990 11.60 -36.86 -6.56
C GLU A 990 12.49 -36.23 -5.47
N VAL A 991 11.90 -35.87 -4.31
CA VAL A 991 12.66 -35.37 -3.15
C VAL A 991 13.62 -36.44 -2.62
N TYR A 992 13.18 -37.70 -2.53
CA TYR A 992 14.01 -38.82 -2.07
C TYR A 992 15.20 -39.11 -2.97
N ASN A 993 14.99 -39.05 -4.28
CA ASN A 993 16.03 -39.37 -5.25
C ASN A 993 16.90 -38.17 -5.63
N SER A 994 16.60 -36.97 -5.11
CA SER A 994 17.38 -35.76 -5.38
C SER A 994 18.84 -35.91 -4.93
N THR A 995 19.76 -35.50 -5.80
CA THR A 995 21.20 -35.40 -5.52
C THR A 995 21.59 -34.03 -4.96
N GLN A 996 20.70 -33.04 -4.99
CA GLN A 996 20.94 -31.64 -4.63
C GLN A 996 20.33 -31.27 -3.27
N GLY A 997 20.83 -31.88 -2.19
CA GLY A 997 20.39 -31.60 -0.81
C GLY A 997 18.94 -32.05 -0.52
N LYS A 998 18.77 -33.01 0.39
CA LYS A 998 17.45 -33.50 0.79
C LYS A 998 16.91 -32.71 1.98
N ALA A 999 15.61 -32.44 1.99
CA ALA A 999 14.95 -31.94 3.20
C ALA A 999 15.15 -32.92 4.35
N GLY A 1000 15.43 -32.41 5.55
CA GLY A 1000 15.56 -33.23 6.75
C GLY A 1000 14.21 -33.57 7.38
N LEU A 1001 13.21 -32.70 7.17
CA LEU A 1001 11.87 -32.83 7.73
C LEU A 1001 10.80 -32.48 6.68
N ILE A 1002 9.77 -33.33 6.58
CA ILE A 1002 8.59 -33.08 5.75
C ILE A 1002 7.37 -32.93 6.65
N LEU A 1003 6.64 -31.84 6.44
CA LEU A 1003 5.39 -31.54 7.13
C LEU A 1003 4.25 -31.73 6.14
N LEU A 1004 3.32 -32.64 6.42
CA LEU A 1004 2.13 -32.85 5.59
C LEU A 1004 0.92 -32.18 6.23
N SER A 1005 0.24 -31.34 5.46
CA SER A 1005 -0.94 -30.59 5.89
C SER A 1005 -2.02 -30.58 4.79
N GLU A 1006 -3.04 -29.73 4.93
CA GLU A 1006 -4.20 -29.64 4.03
C GLU A 1006 -4.96 -30.97 3.92
N PHE A 1007 -5.16 -31.67 5.05
CA PHE A 1007 -5.93 -32.89 5.02
C PHE A 1007 -7.40 -32.59 4.77
N GLY A 1008 -8.00 -33.31 3.82
CA GLY A 1008 -9.44 -33.40 3.69
C GLY A 1008 -10.08 -34.07 4.90
N GLU A 1009 -11.28 -33.61 5.27
CA GLU A 1009 -12.04 -34.21 6.38
C GLU A 1009 -12.40 -35.67 6.16
N GLU A 1010 -12.42 -36.15 4.92
CA GLU A 1010 -12.59 -37.56 4.62
C GLU A 1010 -11.47 -38.44 5.19
N LEU A 1011 -10.40 -37.82 5.70
CA LEU A 1011 -9.27 -38.47 6.38
C LEU A 1011 -9.42 -38.51 7.90
N ARG A 1012 -10.62 -38.25 8.41
CA ARG A 1012 -11.01 -38.58 9.79
C ARG A 1012 -10.98 -40.11 10.03
N GLY A 1013 -10.95 -40.53 11.29
CA GLY A 1013 -10.85 -41.93 11.70
C GLY A 1013 -9.42 -42.45 11.72
N THR A 1014 -8.47 -41.62 12.15
CA THR A 1014 -7.02 -41.87 12.30
C THR A 1014 -6.25 -42.04 10.99
N ILE A 1015 -6.89 -41.81 9.85
CA ILE A 1015 -6.30 -42.00 8.52
C ILE A 1015 -5.11 -41.06 8.31
N ARG A 1016 -5.17 -39.81 8.79
CA ARG A 1016 -4.04 -38.84 8.70
C ARG A 1016 -2.75 -39.41 9.31
N THR A 1017 -2.83 -39.94 10.54
CA THR A 1017 -1.65 -40.47 11.24
C THR A 1017 -1.25 -41.85 10.72
N ASP A 1018 -2.19 -42.69 10.26
CA ASP A 1018 -1.89 -43.95 9.58
C ASP A 1018 -1.15 -43.75 8.26
N LEU A 1019 -1.60 -42.80 7.43
CA LEU A 1019 -0.95 -42.44 6.18
C LEU A 1019 0.51 -42.05 6.40
N VAL A 1020 0.77 -41.13 7.34
CA VAL A 1020 2.14 -40.69 7.64
C VAL A 1020 3.00 -41.84 8.17
N LYS A 1021 2.47 -42.71 9.04
CA LYS A 1021 3.19 -43.91 9.50
C LYS A 1021 3.57 -44.83 8.34
N ARG A 1022 2.67 -45.03 7.36
CA ARG A 1022 2.95 -45.84 6.17
C ARG A 1022 4.02 -45.20 5.30
N LEU A 1023 3.94 -43.89 5.05
CA LEU A 1023 4.94 -43.15 4.28
C LEU A 1023 6.32 -43.25 4.94
N ASN A 1024 6.42 -42.99 6.24
CA ASN A 1024 7.69 -43.15 6.97
C ASN A 1024 8.26 -44.57 6.81
N ARG A 1025 7.46 -45.62 6.98
CA ARG A 1025 7.93 -47.02 6.78
C ARG A 1025 8.45 -47.29 5.38
N VAL A 1026 7.76 -46.79 4.34
CA VAL A 1026 8.16 -47.00 2.94
C VAL A 1026 9.57 -46.48 2.71
N TYR A 1027 9.87 -45.29 3.20
CA TYR A 1027 11.13 -44.62 2.92
C TYR A 1027 12.23 -44.82 4.00
N GLU A 1028 11.88 -45.27 5.22
CA GLU A 1028 12.83 -45.73 6.24
C GLU A 1028 13.55 -47.04 5.84
N SER A 1029 12.93 -47.85 4.98
CA SER A 1029 13.37 -49.23 4.68
C SER A 1029 14.43 -49.38 3.58
N GLY A 1030 14.85 -48.27 2.94
CA GLY A 1030 15.82 -48.28 1.84
C GLY A 1030 17.22 -47.84 2.28
N ASP A 1031 18.23 -48.70 2.04
CA ASP A 1031 19.68 -48.40 2.07
C ASP A 1031 20.16 -47.49 3.21
N ARG A 1032 20.71 -48.08 4.29
CA ARG A 1032 21.25 -47.37 5.47
C ARG A 1032 22.33 -46.32 5.13
N SER A 1033 22.87 -46.31 3.90
CA SER A 1033 23.79 -45.27 3.42
C SER A 1033 23.09 -43.94 3.05
N LYS A 1034 21.76 -43.88 3.02
CA LYS A 1034 20.96 -42.69 2.68
C LYS A 1034 19.93 -42.38 3.78
N PRO A 1035 20.25 -41.60 4.84
CA PRO A 1035 19.28 -41.25 5.88
C PRO A 1035 18.06 -40.54 5.26
N TRP A 1036 16.87 -41.10 5.47
CA TRP A 1036 15.60 -40.54 5.00
C TRP A 1036 15.07 -39.45 5.96
N CYS A 1037 14.28 -38.53 5.41
CA CYS A 1037 13.64 -37.45 6.15
C CYS A 1037 12.43 -37.91 6.96
N TYR A 1038 12.22 -37.37 8.15
CA TYR A 1038 11.03 -37.71 8.94
C TYR A 1038 9.79 -36.98 8.38
N ILE A 1039 8.65 -37.66 8.27
CA ILE A 1039 7.37 -37.07 7.83
C ILE A 1039 6.45 -36.92 9.04
N LEU A 1040 5.85 -35.74 9.23
CA LEU A 1040 4.90 -35.45 10.32
C LEU A 1040 3.53 -34.97 9.78
N PRO A 1041 2.40 -35.43 10.35
CA PRO A 1041 1.10 -34.83 10.07
C PRO A 1041 0.96 -33.52 10.87
N VAL A 1042 0.61 -32.44 10.20
CA VAL A 1042 0.34 -31.13 10.81
C VAL A 1042 -1.12 -31.05 11.28
N ASP A 1043 -1.30 -30.52 12.49
CA ASP A 1043 -2.58 -30.15 13.10
C ASP A 1043 -2.34 -28.93 14.01
N VAL A 1044 -3.42 -28.30 14.49
CA VAL A 1044 -3.39 -27.22 15.48
C VAL A 1044 -2.65 -27.70 16.74
N GLY A 1045 -1.56 -27.02 17.07
CA GLY A 1045 -0.77 -27.29 18.28
C GLY A 1045 0.50 -28.10 18.06
N LEU A 1046 0.80 -28.53 16.82
CA LEU A 1046 2.13 -29.06 16.48
C LEU A 1046 3.17 -27.94 16.62
N ASP A 1047 4.18 -28.13 17.46
CA ASP A 1047 5.30 -27.19 17.64
C ASP A 1047 6.61 -27.97 17.44
N VAL A 1048 7.38 -27.59 16.42
CA VAL A 1048 8.62 -28.25 16.03
C VAL A 1048 9.75 -27.23 15.96
N VAL A 1049 10.82 -27.49 16.71
CA VAL A 1049 12.10 -26.80 16.59
C VAL A 1049 12.78 -27.30 15.32
N CYS A 1050 12.93 -26.41 14.34
CA CYS A 1050 13.52 -26.68 13.03
C CYS A 1050 15.05 -26.50 13.01
N GLN A 1051 15.56 -25.61 13.87
CA GLN A 1051 16.99 -25.38 14.04
C GLN A 1051 17.28 -24.93 15.48
N PRO A 1052 17.94 -25.76 16.31
CA PRO A 1052 18.53 -25.30 17.56
C PRO A 1052 19.85 -24.57 17.29
N THR A 1053 20.18 -23.54 18.08
CA THR A 1053 21.51 -22.91 18.03
C THR A 1053 22.52 -23.81 18.74
N ALA A 1054 23.56 -24.23 18.00
CA ALA A 1054 24.69 -24.95 18.57
C ALA A 1054 25.60 -23.96 19.30
N TYR A 1055 26.05 -24.34 20.50
CA TYR A 1055 27.05 -23.59 21.25
C TYR A 1055 28.32 -23.40 20.41
N SER A 1056 28.94 -22.23 20.51
CA SER A 1056 30.24 -21.92 19.94
C SER A 1056 31.35 -22.79 20.58
N GLY A 1057 31.54 -23.99 20.05
CA GLY A 1057 32.66 -24.88 20.35
C GLY A 1057 32.93 -25.71 19.10
N ALA A 1058 34.08 -25.52 18.48
CA ALA A 1058 34.37 -25.94 17.12
C ALA A 1058 34.64 -27.45 16.92
N ASP A 1059 34.36 -28.32 17.90
CA ASP A 1059 34.88 -29.70 17.90
C ASP A 1059 33.84 -30.83 18.02
N ASP A 1060 32.53 -30.55 18.08
CA ASP A 1060 31.50 -31.60 18.28
C ASP A 1060 30.56 -31.80 17.07
N GLU A 1061 31.13 -32.06 15.89
CA GLU A 1061 30.36 -32.49 14.70
C GLU A 1061 29.89 -33.97 14.76
N GLN A 1062 30.10 -34.69 15.86
CA GLN A 1062 29.92 -36.16 15.90
C GLN A 1062 28.70 -36.71 16.67
N ASN A 1063 27.85 -35.87 17.28
CA ASN A 1063 26.59 -36.36 17.88
C ASN A 1063 25.35 -35.72 17.21
N ASP A 1064 24.87 -36.40 16.16
CA ASP A 1064 23.65 -36.11 15.38
C ASP A 1064 22.34 -36.45 16.15
N ASP A 1065 22.37 -36.40 17.49
CA ASP A 1065 21.25 -36.83 18.34
C ASP A 1065 20.14 -35.76 18.36
N GLY A 1066 19.30 -35.79 17.31
CA GLY A 1066 18.01 -35.10 17.22
C GLY A 1066 18.04 -33.67 16.67
N ARG A 1067 18.37 -33.52 15.38
CA ARG A 1067 18.31 -32.24 14.63
C ARG A 1067 16.97 -31.50 14.77
N PHE A 1068 15.86 -32.24 14.80
CA PHE A 1068 14.50 -31.72 14.95
C PHE A 1068 13.88 -32.21 16.25
N LYS A 1069 13.21 -31.30 16.98
CA LYS A 1069 12.52 -31.64 18.24
C LYS A 1069 11.09 -31.15 18.22
N PHE A 1070 10.15 -31.90 18.79
CA PHE A 1070 8.75 -31.52 18.91
C PHE A 1070 8.34 -31.32 20.37
N TRP A 1071 7.35 -30.47 20.59
CA TRP A 1071 6.76 -30.22 21.91
C TRP A 1071 5.79 -31.32 22.33
N CYS A 1072 6.04 -31.99 23.45
CA CYS A 1072 5.09 -32.96 24.00
C CYS A 1072 3.98 -32.27 24.80
N ALA A 1073 2.72 -32.50 24.39
CA ALA A 1073 1.53 -31.92 25.02
C ALA A 1073 1.32 -32.32 26.50
N GLN A 1074 1.86 -33.47 26.91
CA GLN A 1074 1.74 -34.00 28.27
C GLN A 1074 2.85 -33.47 29.20
N CYS A 1075 4.11 -33.82 28.96
CA CYS A 1075 5.22 -33.43 29.85
C CYS A 1075 5.72 -31.99 29.64
N ARG A 1076 5.26 -31.29 28.60
CA ARG A 1076 5.67 -29.91 28.29
C ARG A 1076 7.18 -29.79 28.10
N ARG A 1077 7.76 -30.68 27.30
CA ARG A 1077 9.19 -30.68 26.97
C ARG A 1077 9.40 -31.00 25.50
N PHE A 1078 10.51 -30.52 24.95
CA PHE A 1078 10.94 -30.86 23.60
C PHE A 1078 11.60 -32.24 23.58
N HIS A 1079 11.18 -33.08 22.64
CA HIS A 1079 11.72 -34.42 22.41
C HIS A 1079 12.12 -34.60 20.94
N PRO A 1080 13.10 -35.45 20.61
CA PRO A 1080 13.44 -35.76 19.22
C PRO A 1080 12.23 -36.29 18.43
N VAL A 1081 12.08 -35.88 17.17
CA VAL A 1081 10.91 -36.22 16.33
C VAL A 1081 10.73 -37.73 16.12
N GLU A 1082 11.79 -38.53 16.22
CA GLU A 1082 11.74 -39.99 16.11
C GLU A 1082 10.95 -40.63 17.28
N ASN A 1083 10.88 -39.91 18.40
CA ASN A 1083 10.18 -40.33 19.62
C ASN A 1083 8.73 -39.82 19.69
N ILE A 1084 8.18 -39.32 18.59
CA ILE A 1084 6.80 -38.82 18.54
C ILE A 1084 5.78 -39.96 18.51
N ALA A 1085 4.68 -39.76 19.23
CA ALA A 1085 3.47 -40.57 19.23
C ALA A 1085 2.25 -39.64 19.07
N TYR A 1086 1.17 -40.17 18.51
CA TYR A 1086 -0.03 -39.38 18.18
C TYR A 1086 -1.24 -39.89 18.97
N ARG A 1087 -1.96 -38.97 19.60
CA ARG A 1087 -3.28 -39.24 20.22
C ARG A 1087 -4.32 -38.33 19.62
N HIS A 1088 -5.54 -38.83 19.52
CA HIS A 1088 -6.67 -38.11 18.95
C HIS A 1088 -7.67 -37.79 20.05
N TYR A 1089 -8.27 -36.60 20.02
CA TYR A 1089 -9.28 -36.18 21.00
C TYR A 1089 -10.30 -35.23 20.35
N GLY A 1090 -11.54 -35.23 20.84
CA GLY A 1090 -12.61 -34.36 20.34
C GLY A 1090 -13.38 -34.92 19.14
N GLN A 1091 -14.50 -34.27 18.81
CA GLN A 1091 -15.41 -34.71 17.72
C GLN A 1091 -14.82 -34.51 16.32
N ASP A 1092 -13.90 -33.56 16.20
CA ASP A 1092 -13.15 -33.24 14.99
C ASP A 1092 -11.75 -33.85 15.00
N GLU A 1093 -11.49 -34.79 15.92
CA GLU A 1093 -10.30 -35.64 15.94
C GLU A 1093 -8.97 -34.87 15.97
N ALA A 1094 -8.85 -33.86 16.83
CA ALA A 1094 -7.60 -33.11 16.98
C ALA A 1094 -6.41 -34.02 17.32
N ILE A 1095 -5.29 -33.85 16.61
CA ILE A 1095 -4.05 -34.60 16.84
C ILE A 1095 -3.21 -33.92 17.93
N PHE A 1096 -2.90 -34.69 18.97
CA PHE A 1096 -1.97 -34.32 20.03
C PHE A 1096 -0.67 -35.12 19.94
N TYR A 1097 0.44 -34.42 20.12
CA TYR A 1097 1.79 -34.95 19.95
C TYR A 1097 2.40 -35.27 21.32
N LEU A 1098 2.76 -36.53 21.53
CA LEU A 1098 3.30 -37.04 22.79
C LEU A 1098 4.66 -37.67 22.57
N CYS A 1099 5.55 -37.61 23.56
CA CYS A 1099 6.72 -38.48 23.56
C CYS A 1099 6.30 -39.91 23.89
N ARG A 1100 7.01 -40.89 23.31
CA ARG A 1100 6.75 -42.33 23.54
C ARG A 1100 6.67 -42.70 25.01
N THR A 1101 7.41 -42.01 25.89
CA THR A 1101 7.32 -42.22 27.34
C THR A 1101 5.95 -41.79 27.86
N CYS A 1102 5.56 -40.52 27.66
CA CYS A 1102 4.25 -40.03 28.12
C CYS A 1102 3.09 -40.84 27.54
N ASP A 1103 3.19 -41.24 26.27
CA ASP A 1103 2.16 -42.05 25.60
C ASP A 1103 1.97 -43.44 26.23
N LYS A 1104 3.04 -44.03 26.79
CA LYS A 1104 3.02 -45.36 27.40
C LYS A 1104 2.78 -45.34 28.91
N THR A 1105 3.29 -44.33 29.62
CA THR A 1105 3.34 -44.33 31.10
C THR A 1105 2.26 -43.48 31.74
N THR A 1106 1.64 -42.54 31.01
CA THR A 1106 0.58 -41.69 31.58
C THR A 1106 -0.72 -42.49 31.64
N SER A 1107 -1.38 -42.51 32.80
CA SER A 1107 -2.70 -43.14 32.93
C SER A 1107 -3.70 -42.50 31.96
N PRO A 1108 -4.62 -43.27 31.36
CA PRO A 1108 -5.59 -42.76 30.40
C PRO A 1108 -6.40 -41.55 30.90
N ASP A 1109 -6.84 -41.55 32.16
CA ASP A 1109 -7.68 -40.48 32.73
C ASP A 1109 -6.94 -39.14 32.79
N VAL A 1110 -5.73 -39.14 33.35
CA VAL A 1110 -4.86 -37.95 33.41
C VAL A 1110 -4.54 -37.43 32.01
N LEU A 1111 -4.29 -38.33 31.05
CA LEU A 1111 -4.04 -37.95 29.68
C LEU A 1111 -5.29 -37.32 29.05
N GLN A 1112 -6.46 -37.94 29.18
CA GLN A 1112 -7.72 -37.42 28.66
C GLN A 1112 -8.06 -36.05 29.24
N ASP A 1113 -7.94 -35.86 30.56
CA ASP A 1113 -8.17 -34.56 31.19
C ASP A 1113 -7.21 -33.49 30.66
N ARG A 1114 -5.94 -33.85 30.42
CA ARG A 1114 -4.96 -32.94 29.85
C ARG A 1114 -5.30 -32.57 28.41
N LEU A 1115 -5.67 -33.54 27.58
CA LEU A 1115 -6.05 -33.31 26.18
C LEU A 1115 -7.34 -32.50 26.11
N ARG A 1116 -8.34 -32.79 26.96
CA ARG A 1116 -9.57 -32.01 27.10
C ARG A 1116 -9.27 -30.55 27.41
N HIS A 1117 -8.44 -30.30 28.41
CA HIS A 1117 -8.07 -28.93 28.79
C HIS A 1117 -7.40 -28.17 27.64
N LEU A 1118 -6.45 -28.79 26.93
CA LEU A 1118 -5.82 -28.17 25.76
C LEU A 1118 -6.79 -27.96 24.59
N TYR A 1119 -7.75 -28.87 24.42
CA TYR A 1119 -8.77 -28.78 23.39
C TYR A 1119 -9.78 -27.64 23.67
N ASP A 1120 -10.33 -27.59 24.89
CA ASP A 1120 -11.40 -26.64 25.27
C ASP A 1120 -10.87 -25.26 25.64
N VAL A 1121 -9.75 -25.18 26.36
CA VAL A 1121 -9.22 -23.93 26.95
C VAL A 1121 -7.98 -23.43 26.19
N GLY A 1122 -7.15 -24.33 25.67
CA GLY A 1122 -5.94 -23.97 24.95
C GLY A 1122 -4.70 -23.84 25.84
N ARG A 1123 -3.67 -23.17 25.33
CA ARG A 1123 -2.44 -22.85 26.05
C ARG A 1123 -2.57 -21.47 26.69
N THR A 1124 -2.14 -21.34 27.94
CA THR A 1124 -2.10 -20.05 28.62
C THR A 1124 -1.10 -19.12 27.93
N LEU A 1125 -1.51 -17.89 27.64
CA LEU A 1125 -0.65 -16.82 27.18
C LEU A 1125 0.42 -16.52 28.24
N ARG A 1126 1.70 -16.64 27.89
CA ARG A 1126 2.84 -16.29 28.76
C ARG A 1126 3.55 -15.06 28.21
N THR A 1127 3.83 -14.08 29.05
CA THR A 1127 4.46 -12.81 28.66
C THR A 1127 5.64 -12.51 29.58
N ASP A 1128 6.64 -11.78 29.09
CA ASP A 1128 7.90 -11.50 29.83
C ASP A 1128 7.70 -10.87 31.21
N ASP A 1129 6.63 -10.10 31.40
CA ASP A 1129 6.35 -9.39 32.67
C ASP A 1129 5.95 -10.34 33.83
N GLU A 1130 5.55 -11.60 33.56
CA GLU A 1130 4.97 -12.51 34.57
C GLU A 1130 6.00 -13.20 35.48
N GLU A 1131 7.32 -13.10 35.23
CA GLU A 1131 8.35 -13.65 36.13
C GLU A 1131 8.59 -12.79 37.40
N SER A 1132 7.88 -11.67 37.54
CA SER A 1132 8.01 -10.75 38.67
C SER A 1132 6.94 -10.89 39.76
N ASP A 1133 5.96 -11.81 39.61
CA ASP A 1133 4.97 -12.09 40.65
C ASP A 1133 5.40 -13.31 41.50
N PRO A 1134 5.83 -13.12 42.76
CA PRO A 1134 6.34 -14.21 43.60
C PRO A 1134 5.27 -15.23 44.03
N TRP A 1135 4.00 -15.00 43.65
CA TRP A 1135 2.85 -15.82 44.06
C TRP A 1135 2.39 -16.86 43.03
N LYS A 1136 3.12 -17.04 41.92
CA LYS A 1136 2.88 -18.11 40.93
C LYS A 1136 3.87 -19.26 41.02
#